data_AF-A0A6A7AUZ0-F1
#
_entry.id   AF-A0A6A7AUZ0-F1
#
_cell.length_a   1.000
_cell.length_b   1.000
_cell.length_c   1.000
_cell.angle_alpha   90.00
_cell.angle_beta   90.00
_cell.angle_gamma   90.00
#
_symmetry.space_group_name_H-M   'P 1'
#
loop_
_entity.id
_entity.type
_entity.pdbx_description
1 polymer ?
#
loop_
_entity_poly.entity_id
_entity_poly.type
_entity_poly.pdbx_seq_one_letter_code
_entity_poly.pdbx_strand_id
1 'polypeptide(L)'
;MPVSKATKKFEKNKLHDVIKRRKDVAKIKQKKQMDVKKKERKARDNAKAEELEGDASAKPKSNGAKDDGFGDMSMDHFFQGGFQIPEMNKKPKAKTGKRKRTPVDAAADGSDQEMAEAQASGDESASDSDSGDDADAHKEQLAGLASKDPAFYKYLKENDAELLDFAEDADLAEIDTLSASEDEATPRKKKKAVEVSDDESEAAGSNELTRKTVQKWKESMESKSSLRAMKEVVLAFRAAAHLNDDQAGKDYKYTISDPEVYHEVLVSTLQLVPKVLQHHLPVKESAGGKIRVPTESKKFRTLTPLLKSHTVSIHHLLENLSDASTLRMTLDSLSSLLPYILSFKKIVREVIRSVSSVWADSANNEMSRLSAFLVLRRLLVIGDPSIREAVLKQVYQGLVKGARNTTVHNIQGINLMKNTASELWGIDPTVGYTTGFGFIRQLAIHLRTSITNKTKDSYKTVYNWQYIHSLDFWSRVVAAHCESLREAESGKPSPLRPLIYPVVQVTLGAMRLIPTAQYFPLRFQLVRSLLRISSATATYIPLAPALIEVLSSAEMKKPPKPSTLKALDFSTTIRATKAYLRTRIYQDGVGEQVAELLAEFFILWTKNIAFPELALPVIVTLKRWVKAMTKKSSGNRNAKISSLVALLVQKLEANSRWVEEKRAKIDFAPNDRAGVEGFLKELEWDKTPLGAYVAGQRKSREAKAKMLEDARKMDDKKRKQAERADEKDTQEEFRAASEEGEEEDLEMDLSDEEVDEESEDEQ
;
A
#
# COMPACT_ATOMS: atom_id res chain seq x y z
N MET A 1 63.93 13.71 -1.86
CA MET A 1 65.27 13.11 -1.66
C MET A 1 65.44 11.94 -2.62
N PRO A 2 66.57 11.81 -3.34
CA PRO A 2 66.77 10.70 -4.26
C PRO A 2 66.93 9.38 -3.52
N VAL A 3 66.23 8.35 -3.98
CA VAL A 3 66.21 7.00 -3.39
C VAL A 3 67.61 6.40 -3.44
N SER A 4 68.15 5.97 -2.29
CA SER A 4 69.52 5.48 -2.18
C SER A 4 69.75 4.25 -3.09
N LYS A 5 70.97 4.07 -3.60
CA LYS A 5 71.34 2.91 -4.43
C LYS A 5 71.06 1.57 -3.70
N ALA A 6 71.17 1.55 -2.38
CA ALA A 6 70.83 0.38 -1.56
C ALA A 6 69.33 0.06 -1.59
N THR A 7 68.47 1.09 -1.56
CA THR A 7 67.02 0.94 -1.63
C THR A 7 66.57 0.45 -3.01
N LYS A 8 67.15 1.00 -4.11
CA LYS A 8 66.86 0.51 -5.48
C LYS A 8 67.27 -0.95 -5.69
N LYS A 9 68.39 -1.38 -5.08
CA LYS A 9 68.87 -2.77 -5.15
C LYS A 9 67.99 -3.72 -4.33
N PHE A 10 67.42 -3.25 -3.22
CA PHE A 10 66.45 -4.00 -2.42
C PHE A 10 65.09 -4.14 -3.14
N GLU A 11 64.59 -3.06 -3.74
CA GLU A 11 63.37 -3.06 -4.55
C GLU A 11 63.45 -4.04 -5.72
N LYS A 12 64.59 -4.06 -6.44
CA LYS A 12 64.77 -4.93 -7.60
C LYS A 12 64.97 -6.41 -7.24
N ASN A 13 65.71 -6.72 -6.16
CA ASN A 13 66.17 -8.09 -5.92
C ASN A 13 65.53 -8.80 -4.71
N LYS A 14 64.94 -8.08 -3.74
CA LYS A 14 64.48 -8.68 -2.47
C LYS A 14 63.06 -8.31 -2.07
N LEU A 15 62.48 -7.25 -2.63
CA LEU A 15 61.15 -6.78 -2.26
C LEU A 15 60.06 -7.81 -2.55
N HIS A 16 60.11 -8.47 -3.71
CA HIS A 16 59.12 -9.46 -4.10
C HIS A 16 59.10 -10.67 -3.15
N ASP A 17 60.27 -11.16 -2.75
CA ASP A 17 60.39 -12.28 -1.82
C ASP A 17 59.96 -11.91 -0.39
N VAL A 18 60.27 -10.68 0.04
CA VAL A 18 59.81 -10.16 1.33
C VAL A 18 58.30 -9.98 1.36
N ILE A 19 57.69 -9.54 0.25
CA ILE A 19 56.23 -9.45 0.11
C ILE A 19 55.59 -10.83 0.12
N LYS A 20 56.16 -11.82 -0.59
CA LYS A 20 55.69 -13.22 -0.55
C LYS A 20 55.74 -13.78 0.87
N ARG A 21 56.87 -13.66 1.58
CA ARG A 21 56.99 -14.11 2.98
C ARG A 21 55.99 -13.40 3.91
N ARG A 22 55.75 -12.10 3.73
CA ARG A 22 54.71 -11.38 4.50
C ARG A 22 53.31 -11.90 4.21
N LYS A 23 52.98 -12.21 2.96
CA LYS A 23 51.67 -12.80 2.58
C LYS A 23 51.52 -14.21 3.16
N ASP A 24 52.58 -15.01 3.20
CA ASP A 24 52.53 -16.36 3.77
C ASP A 24 52.38 -16.34 5.30
N VAL A 25 53.08 -15.43 5.99
CA VAL A 25 52.89 -15.21 7.43
C VAL A 25 51.48 -14.69 7.74
N ALA A 26 50.92 -13.81 6.91
CA ALA A 26 49.55 -13.35 7.05
C ALA A 26 48.53 -14.50 6.88
N LYS A 27 48.74 -15.39 5.89
CA LYS A 27 47.92 -16.61 5.71
C LYS A 27 48.00 -17.56 6.90
N ILE A 28 49.19 -17.74 7.48
CA ILE A 28 49.37 -18.57 8.68
C ILE A 28 48.66 -17.95 9.89
N LYS A 29 48.75 -16.62 10.06
CA LYS A 29 48.06 -15.90 11.14
C LYS A 29 46.54 -15.96 10.98
N GLN A 30 46.04 -15.88 9.75
CA GLN A 30 44.62 -16.04 9.42
C GLN A 30 44.13 -17.46 9.71
N LYS A 31 44.90 -18.50 9.36
CA LYS A 31 44.60 -19.90 9.72
C LYS A 31 44.55 -20.10 11.23
N LYS A 32 45.52 -19.59 11.98
CA LYS A 32 45.51 -19.66 13.45
C LYS A 32 44.30 -18.95 14.07
N GLN A 33 43.89 -17.78 13.54
CA GLN A 33 42.68 -17.11 14.01
C GLN A 33 41.40 -17.89 13.70
N MET A 34 41.33 -18.56 12.55
CA MET A 34 40.22 -19.43 12.18
C MET A 34 40.17 -20.69 13.07
N ASP A 35 41.31 -21.28 13.41
CA ASP A 35 41.39 -22.43 14.31
C ASP A 35 41.00 -22.07 15.75
N VAL A 36 41.38 -20.89 16.24
CA VAL A 36 40.93 -20.38 17.54
C VAL A 36 39.42 -20.16 17.54
N LYS A 37 38.86 -19.50 16.52
CA LYS A 37 37.40 -19.36 16.37
C LYS A 37 36.67 -20.70 16.26
N LYS A 38 37.27 -21.69 15.61
CA LYS A 38 36.70 -23.05 15.49
C LYS A 38 36.74 -23.78 16.83
N LYS A 39 37.79 -23.58 17.64
CA LYS A 39 37.86 -24.10 19.01
C LYS A 39 36.86 -23.40 19.94
N GLU A 40 36.70 -22.09 19.85
CA GLU A 40 35.68 -21.34 20.61
C GLU A 40 34.27 -21.78 20.23
N ARG A 41 33.99 -22.01 18.94
CA ARG A 41 32.70 -22.53 18.48
C ARG A 41 32.45 -23.94 19.01
N LYS A 42 33.44 -24.84 18.94
CA LYS A 42 33.34 -26.19 19.53
C LYS A 42 33.16 -26.15 21.05
N ALA A 43 33.81 -25.24 21.76
CA ALA A 43 33.62 -25.07 23.20
C ALA A 43 32.21 -24.56 23.53
N ARG A 44 31.66 -23.66 22.72
CA ARG A 44 30.28 -23.16 22.85
C ARG A 44 29.24 -24.24 22.54
N ASP A 45 29.50 -25.07 21.53
CA ASP A 45 28.62 -26.20 21.16
C ASP A 45 28.66 -27.31 22.23
N ASN A 46 29.83 -27.56 22.86
CA ASN A 46 29.93 -28.48 24.00
C ASN A 46 29.28 -27.92 25.29
N ALA A 47 29.43 -26.62 25.59
CA ALA A 47 28.79 -25.99 26.74
C ALA A 47 27.24 -26.02 26.63
N LYS A 48 26.72 -25.97 25.40
CA LYS A 48 25.29 -26.09 25.12
C LYS A 48 24.77 -27.54 25.25
N ALA A 49 25.66 -28.53 25.20
CA ALA A 49 25.30 -29.94 25.39
C ALA A 49 25.22 -30.33 26.88
N GLU A 50 26.00 -29.68 27.77
CA GLU A 50 25.89 -29.88 29.22
C GLU A 50 24.60 -29.27 29.82
N GLU A 51 24.00 -28.27 29.18
CA GLU A 51 22.69 -27.71 29.57
C GLU A 51 21.47 -28.56 29.10
N LEU A 52 21.71 -29.67 28.38
CA LEU A 52 20.67 -30.51 27.76
C LEU A 52 20.59 -31.95 28.30
N GLU A 53 21.25 -32.29 29.41
CA GLU A 53 20.95 -33.53 30.18
C GLU A 53 19.74 -33.36 31.12
N GLY A 54 18.67 -32.77 30.59
CA GLY A 54 17.40 -32.56 31.26
C GLY A 54 16.28 -32.50 30.23
N ASP A 55 15.71 -33.67 29.98
CA ASP A 55 14.48 -33.93 29.22
C ASP A 55 14.64 -34.26 27.72
N ALA A 56 14.00 -35.39 27.36
CA ALA A 56 14.14 -36.08 26.10
C ALA A 56 12.87 -35.90 25.26
N SER A 57 12.98 -35.38 24.04
CA SER A 57 12.47 -36.04 22.82
C SER A 57 12.51 -35.12 21.57
N ALA A 58 12.73 -35.78 20.43
CA ALA A 58 12.60 -35.32 19.04
C ALA A 58 13.70 -34.43 18.42
N LYS A 59 14.53 -35.07 17.58
CA LYS A 59 15.51 -34.46 16.66
C LYS A 59 14.82 -33.67 15.53
N PRO A 60 15.49 -32.64 14.97
CA PRO A 60 15.39 -32.34 13.54
C PRO A 60 16.69 -32.68 12.78
N LYS A 61 16.50 -33.14 11.54
CA LYS A 61 17.54 -33.39 10.54
C LYS A 61 18.12 -32.06 10.02
N SER A 62 19.42 -32.09 9.76
CA SER A 62 20.18 -31.05 9.06
C SER A 62 19.73 -30.85 7.62
N ASN A 63 19.65 -29.59 7.17
CA ASN A 63 20.32 -29.16 5.94
C ASN A 63 20.53 -27.64 5.93
N GLY A 64 21.68 -27.23 5.39
CA GLY A 64 22.22 -25.89 5.50
C GLY A 64 21.38 -24.84 4.76
N ALA A 65 20.96 -23.83 5.51
CA ALA A 65 20.69 -22.48 5.04
C ALA A 65 21.16 -21.53 6.14
N LYS A 66 21.58 -20.32 5.78
CA LYS A 66 22.07 -19.30 6.71
C LYS A 66 21.06 -19.14 7.86
N ASP A 67 21.52 -19.46 9.06
CA ASP A 67 20.75 -19.41 10.30
C ASP A 67 20.44 -17.94 10.65
N ASP A 68 19.29 -17.45 10.15
CA ASP A 68 18.63 -16.29 10.71
C ASP A 68 18.08 -16.69 12.07
N GLY A 69 18.90 -16.52 13.12
CA GLY A 69 18.53 -16.67 14.53
C GLY A 69 17.43 -15.72 15.02
N PHE A 70 16.62 -15.17 14.11
CA PHE A 70 15.45 -14.33 14.35
C PHE A 70 14.15 -15.15 14.49
N GLY A 71 14.16 -16.44 14.11
CA GLY A 71 13.03 -17.35 14.33
C GLY A 71 12.81 -17.73 15.79
N ASP A 72 13.90 -17.79 16.57
CA ASP A 72 13.92 -18.36 17.93
C ASP A 72 13.88 -17.32 19.07
N MET A 73 13.80 -16.02 18.77
CA MET A 73 13.66 -14.99 19.80
C MET A 73 12.20 -14.81 20.22
N SER A 74 11.91 -14.89 21.52
CA SER A 74 10.57 -14.59 22.04
C SER A 74 10.14 -13.16 21.67
N MET A 75 8.85 -12.99 21.39
CA MET A 75 8.25 -11.72 20.93
C MET A 75 8.63 -10.54 21.82
N ASP A 76 8.59 -10.75 23.14
CA ASP A 76 8.99 -9.76 24.13
C ASP A 76 10.48 -9.45 24.01
N HIS A 77 11.35 -10.44 23.83
CA HIS A 77 12.78 -10.21 23.63
C HIS A 77 13.08 -9.45 22.32
N PHE A 78 12.28 -9.64 21.26
CA PHE A 78 12.46 -8.90 19.99
C PHE A 78 12.15 -7.40 20.14
N PHE A 79 11.09 -7.03 20.87
CA PHE A 79 10.67 -5.64 21.07
C PHE A 79 11.26 -4.97 22.34
N GLN A 80 11.63 -5.73 23.37
CA GLN A 80 12.29 -5.22 24.59
C GLN A 80 13.74 -4.78 24.34
N GLY A 81 14.39 -5.30 23.30
CA GLY A 81 15.73 -4.88 22.88
C GLY A 81 15.84 -3.40 22.52
N GLY A 82 14.71 -2.68 22.42
CA GLY A 82 14.63 -1.24 22.27
C GLY A 82 15.13 -0.75 20.92
N PHE A 83 14.33 0.06 20.22
CA PHE A 83 14.80 0.86 19.08
C PHE A 83 15.67 2.04 19.55
N GLN A 84 16.58 1.81 20.51
CA GLN A 84 17.45 2.83 21.07
C GLN A 84 18.52 3.20 20.04
N ILE A 85 18.37 4.41 19.50
CA ILE A 85 19.37 5.01 18.60
C ILE A 85 20.52 5.50 19.49
N PRO A 86 21.76 5.02 19.29
CA PRO A 86 22.88 5.48 20.11
C PRO A 86 23.04 7.00 20.03
N GLU A 87 23.02 7.69 21.18
CA GLU A 87 23.27 9.13 21.24
C GLU A 87 24.69 9.43 20.71
N MET A 88 24.77 10.30 19.69
CA MET A 88 26.06 10.77 19.17
C MET A 88 26.70 11.73 20.18
N ASN A 89 27.51 11.19 21.10
CA ASN A 89 28.38 11.99 21.95
C ASN A 89 29.40 12.76 21.08
N LYS A 90 29.23 14.08 20.99
CA LYS A 90 30.26 15.00 20.49
C LYS A 90 31.43 15.00 21.47
N LYS A 91 32.49 14.23 21.20
CA LYS A 91 33.76 14.37 21.93
C LYS A 91 34.44 15.70 21.57
N PRO A 92 34.97 16.45 22.56
CA PRO A 92 35.70 17.68 22.31
C PRO A 92 37.11 17.37 21.77
N LYS A 93 37.55 18.12 20.76
CA LYS A 93 38.93 18.05 20.24
C LYS A 93 39.88 18.69 21.24
N ALA A 94 40.84 17.92 21.75
CA ALA A 94 42.03 18.46 22.43
C ALA A 94 43.13 18.80 21.41
N LYS A 95 43.81 19.93 21.64
CA LYS A 95 44.84 20.58 20.82
C LYS A 95 46.25 20.10 21.17
N THR A 96 47.13 20.06 20.15
CA THR A 96 48.58 20.36 20.17
C THR A 96 48.97 20.62 18.69
N GLY A 97 49.29 21.83 18.20
CA GLY A 97 50.49 22.67 18.40
C GLY A 97 51.52 22.35 17.30
N LYS A 98 52.16 23.24 16.50
CA LYS A 98 52.39 24.71 16.44
C LYS A 98 52.95 25.08 15.03
N ARG A 99 52.59 26.28 14.53
CA ARG A 99 53.33 27.26 13.66
C ARG A 99 53.63 26.85 12.18
N LYS A 100 53.48 27.71 11.15
CA LYS A 100 53.92 29.13 11.01
C LYS A 100 53.24 29.86 9.79
N ARG A 101 52.88 31.14 10.01
CA ARG A 101 52.79 32.33 9.09
C ARG A 101 51.66 32.52 8.04
N THR A 102 51.00 33.68 8.18
CA THR A 102 50.13 34.51 7.29
C THR A 102 50.97 35.43 6.36
N PRO A 103 50.45 36.18 5.34
CA PRO A 103 49.09 36.80 5.25
C PRO A 103 48.34 36.82 3.87
N VAL A 104 47.01 37.00 3.98
CA VAL A 104 46.01 37.78 3.17
C VAL A 104 46.32 38.03 1.68
N ASP A 105 45.50 37.58 0.71
CA ASP A 105 44.41 38.39 0.14
C ASP A 105 43.29 37.60 -0.59
N ALA A 106 42.18 38.31 -0.83
CA ALA A 106 40.85 37.89 -1.29
C ALA A 106 40.75 37.17 -2.65
N ALA A 107 39.78 36.23 -2.75
CA ALA A 107 38.76 36.11 -3.81
C ALA A 107 37.99 34.77 -3.70
N ALA A 108 36.79 34.75 -4.28
CA ALA A 108 35.86 33.64 -4.51
C ALA A 108 36.56 32.30 -4.86
N ASP A 109 36.02 31.13 -4.52
CA ASP A 109 34.82 30.57 -5.14
C ASP A 109 34.36 29.32 -4.37
N GLY A 110 33.05 29.15 -4.27
CA GLY A 110 32.41 27.98 -3.69
C GLY A 110 31.96 27.04 -4.80
N SER A 111 32.59 25.87 -4.92
CA SER A 111 32.06 24.81 -5.78
C SER A 111 30.94 24.05 -5.08
N ASP A 112 29.74 24.58 -5.28
CA ASP A 112 28.51 23.80 -5.35
C ASP A 112 28.65 22.72 -6.44
N GLN A 113 28.07 21.55 -6.18
CA GLN A 113 27.70 20.62 -7.23
C GLN A 113 26.23 20.28 -7.03
N GLU A 114 25.43 20.94 -7.86
CA GLU A 114 23.98 20.77 -7.98
C GLU A 114 23.62 19.36 -8.45
N MET A 115 22.48 18.89 -7.96
CA MET A 115 21.82 17.66 -8.40
C MET A 115 20.92 18.03 -9.57
N ALA A 116 21.28 17.61 -10.79
CA ALA A 116 20.39 17.64 -11.94
C ALA A 116 19.34 16.52 -11.81
N GLU A 117 18.09 16.87 -12.11
CA GLU A 117 17.01 15.93 -12.37
C GLU A 117 17.29 15.20 -13.69
N ALA A 118 17.20 13.87 -13.68
CA ALA A 118 17.19 13.04 -14.87
C ALA A 118 16.04 12.03 -14.77
N GLN A 119 15.14 12.11 -15.73
CA GLN A 119 14.00 11.25 -15.94
C GLN A 119 14.43 10.07 -16.83
N ALA A 120 14.20 8.86 -16.32
CA ALA A 120 14.01 7.54 -16.95
C ALA A 120 14.95 7.05 -18.09
N SER A 121 15.60 5.90 -17.84
CA SER A 121 15.41 4.67 -18.63
C SER A 121 16.14 3.46 -18.01
N GLY A 122 15.40 2.37 -17.82
CA GLY A 122 15.79 0.95 -17.79
C GLY A 122 17.12 0.51 -17.16
N ASP A 123 17.03 -0.15 -16.00
CA ASP A 123 17.65 -1.48 -15.85
C ASP A 123 16.91 -2.25 -14.75
N GLU A 124 16.24 -3.32 -15.16
CA GLU A 124 15.55 -4.27 -14.28
C GLU A 124 16.59 -5.19 -13.61
N SER A 125 16.51 -5.32 -12.29
CA SER A 125 17.23 -6.40 -11.63
C SER A 125 16.40 -7.03 -10.52
N ALA A 126 16.00 -8.26 -10.82
CA ALA A 126 15.75 -9.39 -9.93
C ALA A 126 14.63 -9.23 -8.90
N SER A 127 13.40 -9.20 -9.42
CA SER A 127 12.25 -9.76 -8.72
C SER A 127 12.25 -11.27 -8.95
N ASP A 128 12.38 -12.02 -7.87
CA ASP A 128 12.19 -13.46 -7.78
C ASP A 128 10.73 -13.80 -8.15
N SER A 129 10.53 -14.15 -9.43
CA SER A 129 9.29 -14.73 -9.96
C SER A 129 9.61 -16.08 -10.57
N ASP A 130 9.95 -17.04 -9.74
CA ASP A 130 9.94 -18.44 -10.16
C ASP A 130 8.60 -19.07 -9.78
N SER A 131 7.66 -19.03 -10.72
CA SER A 131 6.46 -19.89 -10.68
C SER A 131 5.87 -20.08 -12.09
N GLY A 132 6.73 -20.21 -13.09
CA GLY A 132 6.33 -20.40 -14.49
C GLY A 132 7.00 -21.59 -15.18
N ASP A 133 8.17 -22.03 -14.71
CA ASP A 133 8.99 -23.07 -15.38
C ASP A 133 8.92 -24.45 -14.68
N ASP A 134 8.22 -24.54 -13.55
CA ASP A 134 8.10 -25.77 -12.76
C ASP A 134 7.17 -26.82 -13.42
N ALA A 135 6.25 -26.45 -14.30
CA ALA A 135 5.27 -27.40 -14.84
C ALA A 135 5.87 -28.36 -15.89
N ASP A 136 6.75 -27.85 -16.75
CA ASP A 136 7.37 -28.66 -17.82
C ASP A 136 8.55 -29.49 -17.30
N ALA A 137 9.33 -28.94 -16.36
CA ALA A 137 10.35 -29.70 -15.63
C ALA A 137 9.75 -30.87 -14.82
N HIS A 138 8.54 -30.72 -14.27
CA HIS A 138 7.87 -31.76 -13.49
C HIS A 138 7.20 -32.83 -14.38
N LYS A 139 6.74 -32.48 -15.59
CA LYS A 139 6.28 -33.46 -16.61
C LYS A 139 7.41 -34.38 -17.06
N GLU A 140 8.60 -33.83 -17.31
CA GLU A 140 9.78 -34.64 -17.65
C GLU A 140 10.21 -35.56 -16.49
N GLN A 141 10.10 -35.09 -15.24
CA GLN A 141 10.37 -35.91 -14.05
C GLN A 141 9.35 -37.05 -13.88
N LEU A 142 8.07 -36.83 -14.20
CA LEU A 142 7.03 -37.86 -14.19
C LEU A 142 7.22 -38.89 -15.31
N ALA A 143 7.62 -38.46 -16.51
CA ALA A 143 8.01 -39.36 -17.60
C ALA A 143 9.28 -40.17 -17.24
N GLY A 144 10.22 -39.54 -16.52
CA GLY A 144 11.40 -40.19 -15.93
C GLY A 144 11.06 -41.20 -14.83
N LEU A 145 9.96 -41.02 -14.10
CA LEU A 145 9.51 -41.95 -13.06
C LEU A 145 8.90 -43.22 -13.68
N ALA A 146 8.14 -43.07 -14.77
CA ALA A 146 7.55 -44.18 -15.51
C ALA A 146 8.60 -45.14 -16.09
N SER A 147 9.78 -44.63 -16.44
CA SER A 147 10.91 -45.43 -16.95
C SER A 147 11.79 -46.05 -15.86
N LYS A 148 11.87 -45.42 -14.66
CA LYS A 148 12.72 -45.90 -13.56
C LYS A 148 12.02 -46.87 -12.60
N ASP A 149 10.72 -46.71 -12.36
CA ASP A 149 9.93 -47.64 -11.53
C ASP A 149 8.48 -47.78 -12.02
N PRO A 150 8.21 -48.75 -12.91
CA PRO A 150 6.89 -48.99 -13.48
C PRO A 150 5.85 -49.45 -12.45
N ALA A 151 6.29 -50.14 -11.38
CA ALA A 151 5.39 -50.67 -10.36
C ALA A 151 4.87 -49.54 -9.46
N PHE A 152 5.73 -48.58 -9.10
CA PHE A 152 5.34 -47.39 -8.34
C PHE A 152 4.49 -46.42 -9.15
N TYR A 153 4.80 -46.22 -10.43
CA TYR A 153 3.97 -45.41 -11.34
C TYR A 153 2.57 -46.01 -11.52
N LYS A 154 2.46 -47.33 -11.63
CA LYS A 154 1.18 -48.05 -11.68
C LYS A 154 0.40 -47.93 -10.36
N TYR A 155 1.09 -48.01 -9.22
CA TYR A 155 0.50 -47.79 -7.90
C TYR A 155 -0.03 -46.36 -7.72
N LEU A 156 0.70 -45.34 -8.17
CA LEU A 156 0.26 -43.93 -8.19
C LEU A 156 -0.97 -43.74 -9.08
N LYS A 157 -0.98 -44.36 -10.27
CA LYS A 157 -2.12 -44.30 -11.19
C LYS A 157 -3.38 -44.98 -10.65
N GLU A 158 -3.23 -46.05 -9.87
CA GLU A 158 -4.35 -46.81 -9.30
C GLU A 158 -4.90 -46.19 -8.00
N ASN A 159 -4.07 -45.48 -7.22
CA ASN A 159 -4.47 -44.95 -5.90
C ASN A 159 -4.70 -43.43 -5.87
N ASP A 160 -4.07 -42.65 -6.75
CA ASP A 160 -4.19 -41.18 -6.73
C ASP A 160 -3.93 -40.56 -8.13
N ALA A 161 -4.88 -40.76 -9.05
CA ALA A 161 -4.77 -40.29 -10.44
C ALA A 161 -4.81 -38.76 -10.59
N GLU A 162 -5.33 -38.01 -9.61
CA GLU A 162 -5.36 -36.54 -9.61
C GLU A 162 -3.94 -35.93 -9.53
N LEU A 163 -2.96 -36.66 -9.00
CA LEU A 163 -1.55 -36.23 -8.95
C LEU A 163 -0.82 -36.36 -10.29
N LEU A 164 -1.45 -36.94 -11.32
CA LEU A 164 -0.85 -37.12 -12.65
C LEU A 164 -1.40 -36.17 -13.72
N ASP A 165 -2.56 -35.55 -13.50
CA ASP A 165 -3.20 -34.61 -14.43
C ASP A 165 -2.88 -33.13 -14.10
N PHE A 166 -1.69 -32.69 -14.46
CA PHE A 166 -1.27 -31.28 -14.33
C PHE A 166 -1.61 -30.39 -15.53
N ALA A 167 -2.37 -30.91 -16.51
CA ALA A 167 -2.84 -30.11 -17.63
C ALA A 167 -4.17 -29.41 -17.27
N GLU A 168 -4.11 -28.26 -16.59
CA GLU A 168 -5.29 -27.39 -16.42
C GLU A 168 -5.89 -26.90 -17.77
N ASP A 169 -5.19 -27.13 -18.89
CA ASP A 169 -5.65 -26.80 -20.25
C ASP A 169 -6.41 -27.94 -20.99
N ALA A 170 -6.30 -29.20 -20.56
CA ALA A 170 -6.95 -30.32 -21.25
C ALA A 170 -8.46 -30.41 -20.96
N ASP A 171 -8.88 -29.99 -19.77
CA ASP A 171 -10.30 -30.00 -19.33
C ASP A 171 -11.19 -28.96 -20.04
N LEU A 172 -10.61 -28.04 -20.82
CA LEU A 172 -11.34 -26.94 -21.46
C LEU A 172 -11.70 -27.21 -22.94
N ALA A 173 -10.99 -28.14 -23.60
CA ALA A 173 -11.33 -28.60 -24.95
C ALA A 173 -12.53 -29.56 -24.94
N GLU A 174 -12.76 -30.30 -23.84
CA GLU A 174 -13.91 -31.20 -23.69
C GLU A 174 -15.26 -30.47 -23.62
N ILE A 175 -15.28 -29.18 -23.26
CA ILE A 175 -16.52 -28.39 -23.21
C ILE A 175 -17.04 -28.10 -24.62
N ASP A 176 -16.14 -27.96 -25.60
CA ASP A 176 -16.50 -27.66 -26.99
C ASP A 176 -16.97 -28.93 -27.74
N THR A 177 -16.38 -30.09 -27.42
CA THR A 177 -16.76 -31.39 -28.02
C THR A 177 -18.06 -31.98 -27.46
N LEU A 178 -18.46 -31.62 -26.24
CA LEU A 178 -19.75 -32.01 -25.66
C LEU A 178 -20.95 -31.27 -26.29
N SER A 179 -20.72 -30.21 -27.07
CA SER A 179 -21.79 -29.54 -27.84
C SER A 179 -22.08 -30.22 -29.19
N ALA A 180 -21.17 -31.08 -29.68
CA ALA A 180 -21.32 -31.77 -30.96
C ALA A 180 -21.97 -33.17 -30.84
N SER A 181 -22.10 -33.72 -29.63
CA SER A 181 -22.52 -35.11 -29.39
C SER A 181 -23.95 -35.29 -28.85
N GLU A 182 -24.74 -34.23 -28.68
CA GLU A 182 -26.15 -34.31 -28.23
C GLU A 182 -27.19 -34.03 -29.34
N ASP A 183 -26.82 -34.11 -30.62
CA ASP A 183 -27.76 -33.93 -31.76
C ASP A 183 -28.24 -35.24 -32.42
N GLU A 184 -28.03 -36.39 -31.78
CA GLU A 184 -28.63 -37.67 -32.19
C GLU A 184 -29.43 -38.30 -31.05
N ALA A 185 -30.73 -38.00 -30.98
CA ALA A 185 -31.79 -38.95 -30.61
C ALA A 185 -33.14 -38.25 -30.37
N THR A 186 -33.89 -37.96 -31.44
CA THR A 186 -35.35 -38.14 -31.40
C THR A 186 -35.85 -38.78 -32.70
N PRO A 187 -36.50 -39.96 -32.64
CA PRO A 187 -36.94 -40.66 -33.84
C PRO A 187 -38.29 -40.07 -34.30
N ARG A 188 -38.36 -39.53 -35.52
CA ARG A 188 -39.65 -39.24 -36.18
C ARG A 188 -39.80 -40.05 -37.48
N LYS A 189 -40.93 -40.76 -37.50
CA LYS A 189 -41.41 -41.76 -38.46
C LYS A 189 -41.34 -41.33 -39.93
N LYS A 190 -40.95 -42.29 -40.78
CA LYS A 190 -41.15 -42.34 -42.24
C LYS A 190 -42.56 -41.87 -42.66
N LYS A 191 -42.63 -40.85 -43.53
CA LYS A 191 -43.67 -40.71 -44.57
C LYS A 191 -43.03 -40.16 -45.85
N LYS A 192 -43.63 -40.59 -46.96
CA LYS A 192 -43.12 -40.65 -48.34
C LYS A 192 -42.80 -39.29 -49.00
N ALA A 193 -41.90 -39.39 -49.97
CA ALA A 193 -41.45 -38.41 -50.94
C ALA A 193 -42.57 -37.63 -51.64
N VAL A 194 -42.34 -36.32 -51.79
CA VAL A 194 -42.70 -35.51 -52.96
C VAL A 194 -41.51 -34.56 -53.18
N GLU A 195 -40.86 -34.69 -54.34
CA GLU A 195 -39.86 -33.75 -54.87
C GLU A 195 -40.56 -32.45 -55.30
N VAL A 196 -40.09 -31.28 -54.86
CA VAL A 196 -39.96 -30.06 -55.69
C VAL A 196 -38.89 -29.12 -55.07
N SER A 197 -37.86 -28.84 -55.89
CA SER A 197 -36.94 -27.68 -55.94
C SER A 197 -36.21 -27.17 -54.68
N ASP A 198 -34.93 -27.53 -54.59
CA ASP A 198 -33.76 -26.62 -54.72
C ASP A 198 -33.99 -25.12 -54.40
N ASP A 199 -33.62 -24.69 -53.19
CA ASP A 199 -32.65 -23.59 -52.93
C ASP A 199 -32.52 -23.39 -51.41
N GLU A 200 -31.43 -23.89 -50.82
CA GLU A 200 -30.71 -23.32 -49.66
C GLU A 200 -29.61 -24.32 -49.28
N SER A 201 -28.50 -24.17 -49.99
CA SER A 201 -27.22 -24.78 -49.68
C SER A 201 -26.72 -24.33 -48.30
N GLU A 202 -26.18 -25.33 -47.60
CA GLU A 202 -25.32 -25.28 -46.42
C GLU A 202 -24.73 -23.91 -46.02
N ALA A 203 -25.26 -23.33 -44.94
CA ALA A 203 -24.57 -22.30 -44.17
C ALA A 203 -23.75 -22.94 -43.04
N ALA A 204 -22.67 -23.61 -43.40
CA ALA A 204 -21.51 -23.76 -42.53
C ALA A 204 -20.54 -22.61 -42.85
N GLY A 205 -20.58 -21.51 -42.10
CA GLY A 205 -19.58 -20.45 -42.30
C GLY A 205 -19.92 -19.03 -41.88
N SER A 206 -20.37 -18.79 -40.66
CA SER A 206 -19.90 -17.68 -39.79
C SER A 206 -20.71 -17.70 -38.50
N ASN A 207 -20.07 -17.99 -37.37
CA ASN A 207 -20.70 -17.84 -36.05
C ASN A 207 -20.73 -16.35 -35.63
N GLU A 208 -21.24 -15.49 -36.52
CA GLU A 208 -21.37 -14.06 -36.26
C GLU A 208 -22.63 -13.78 -35.43
N LEU A 209 -22.44 -13.11 -34.30
CA LEU A 209 -23.48 -12.92 -33.31
C LEU A 209 -24.40 -11.76 -33.70
N THR A 210 -25.69 -12.04 -33.89
CA THR A 210 -26.69 -11.02 -34.23
C THR A 210 -27.53 -10.61 -33.01
N ARG A 211 -28.03 -9.37 -33.01
CA ARG A 211 -28.86 -8.83 -31.92
C ARG A 211 -30.08 -9.70 -31.59
N LYS A 212 -30.70 -10.28 -32.62
CA LYS A 212 -31.91 -11.13 -32.49
C LYS A 212 -31.63 -12.43 -31.73
N THR A 213 -30.45 -13.03 -31.88
CA THR A 213 -30.09 -14.26 -31.14
C THR A 213 -29.83 -13.96 -29.67
N VAL A 214 -29.20 -12.83 -29.34
CA VAL A 214 -29.00 -12.39 -27.95
C VAL A 214 -30.33 -12.12 -27.25
N GLN A 215 -31.26 -11.42 -27.90
CA GLN A 215 -32.59 -11.16 -27.34
C GLN A 215 -33.38 -12.44 -27.08
N LYS A 216 -33.33 -13.42 -28.01
CA LYS A 216 -33.95 -14.73 -27.81
C LYS A 216 -33.36 -15.48 -26.62
N TRP A 217 -32.04 -15.40 -26.41
CA TRP A 217 -31.40 -15.97 -25.23
C TRP A 217 -31.81 -15.24 -23.95
N LYS A 218 -31.89 -13.90 -23.98
CA LYS A 218 -32.35 -13.07 -22.88
C LYS A 218 -33.75 -13.44 -22.41
N GLU A 219 -34.71 -13.49 -23.34
CA GLU A 219 -36.10 -13.89 -23.06
C GLU A 219 -36.18 -15.31 -22.51
N SER A 220 -35.37 -16.24 -23.04
CA SER A 220 -35.32 -17.64 -22.57
C SER A 220 -34.74 -17.77 -21.16
N MET A 221 -33.77 -16.92 -20.80
CA MET A 221 -33.23 -16.85 -19.44
C MET A 221 -34.21 -16.20 -18.46
N GLU A 222 -34.93 -15.14 -18.86
CA GLU A 222 -35.89 -14.45 -17.99
C GLU A 222 -37.18 -15.26 -17.78
N SER A 223 -37.75 -15.83 -18.84
CA SER A 223 -39.05 -16.53 -18.76
C SER A 223 -38.94 -17.97 -18.27
N LYS A 224 -37.88 -18.69 -18.67
CA LYS A 224 -37.73 -20.14 -18.44
C LYS A 224 -36.53 -20.51 -17.58
N SER A 225 -35.70 -19.54 -17.18
CA SER A 225 -34.42 -19.79 -16.51
C SER A 225 -33.60 -20.86 -17.24
N SER A 226 -33.52 -20.82 -18.57
CA SER A 226 -32.92 -21.90 -19.36
C SER A 226 -31.40 -22.03 -19.17
N LEU A 227 -30.93 -23.21 -18.77
CA LEU A 227 -29.49 -23.52 -18.65
C LEU A 227 -28.79 -23.59 -20.01
N ARG A 228 -29.51 -23.95 -21.09
CA ARG A 228 -28.95 -24.00 -22.45
C ARG A 228 -28.66 -22.59 -22.96
N ALA A 229 -29.59 -21.65 -22.74
CA ALA A 229 -29.39 -20.25 -23.10
C ALA A 229 -28.24 -19.63 -22.28
N MET A 230 -28.14 -19.96 -20.99
CA MET A 230 -27.03 -19.52 -20.13
C MET A 230 -25.67 -20.03 -20.65
N LYS A 231 -25.58 -21.28 -21.14
CA LYS A 231 -24.35 -21.83 -21.73
C LYS A 231 -23.87 -21.03 -22.93
N GLU A 232 -24.75 -20.78 -23.90
CA GLU A 232 -24.38 -20.03 -25.10
C GLU A 232 -24.02 -18.58 -24.78
N VAL A 233 -24.73 -17.94 -23.85
CA VAL A 233 -24.43 -16.56 -23.41
C VAL A 233 -23.07 -16.46 -22.73
N VAL A 234 -22.68 -17.45 -21.92
CA VAL A 234 -21.34 -17.47 -21.30
C VAL A 234 -20.23 -17.69 -22.33
N LEU A 235 -20.46 -18.52 -23.35
CA LEU A 235 -19.52 -18.69 -24.46
C LEU A 235 -19.37 -17.41 -25.30
N ALA A 236 -20.48 -16.73 -25.59
CA ALA A 236 -20.47 -15.44 -26.26
C ALA A 236 -19.76 -14.36 -25.41
N PHE A 237 -19.98 -14.36 -24.10
CA PHE A 237 -19.29 -13.46 -23.17
C PHE A 237 -17.77 -13.71 -23.11
N ARG A 238 -17.34 -14.97 -23.21
CA ARG A 238 -15.91 -15.29 -23.30
C ARG A 238 -15.29 -14.69 -24.55
N ALA A 239 -15.93 -14.83 -25.70
CA ALA A 239 -15.47 -14.17 -26.93
C ALA A 239 -15.44 -12.64 -26.75
N ALA A 240 -16.51 -12.05 -26.16
CA ALA A 240 -16.59 -10.62 -25.88
C ALA A 240 -15.46 -10.12 -24.96
N ALA A 241 -15.14 -10.83 -23.88
CA ALA A 241 -14.10 -10.41 -22.94
C ALA A 241 -12.71 -10.32 -23.60
N HIS A 242 -12.42 -11.18 -24.57
CA HIS A 242 -11.14 -11.26 -25.27
C HIS A 242 -11.10 -10.55 -26.62
N LEU A 243 -12.11 -9.73 -26.96
CA LEU A 243 -12.17 -9.06 -28.27
C LEU A 243 -10.98 -8.13 -28.55
N ASN A 244 -10.31 -7.65 -27.50
CA ASN A 244 -9.20 -6.70 -27.57
C ASN A 244 -7.82 -7.35 -27.43
N ASP A 245 -7.72 -8.68 -27.29
CA ASP A 245 -6.43 -9.37 -27.18
C ASP A 245 -5.94 -9.80 -28.58
N ASP A 246 -5.08 -8.99 -29.21
CA ASP A 246 -4.40 -9.34 -30.48
C ASP A 246 -3.45 -10.56 -30.35
N GLN A 247 -3.21 -11.05 -29.12
CA GLN A 247 -2.29 -12.16 -28.82
C GLN A 247 -2.98 -13.53 -28.62
N ALA A 248 -4.31 -13.61 -28.68
CA ALA A 248 -5.00 -14.89 -28.48
C ALA A 248 -5.13 -15.64 -29.81
N GLY A 249 -4.17 -16.48 -30.16
CA GLY A 249 -4.30 -17.52 -31.20
C GLY A 249 -5.30 -18.63 -30.81
N LYS A 250 -6.44 -18.27 -30.21
CA LYS A 250 -7.50 -19.16 -29.74
C LYS A 250 -8.74 -18.93 -30.61
N ASP A 251 -9.16 -19.96 -31.33
CA ASP A 251 -10.44 -19.94 -32.04
C ASP A 251 -11.59 -19.89 -31.03
N TYR A 252 -12.32 -18.77 -31.00
CA TYR A 252 -13.54 -18.65 -30.21
C TYR A 252 -14.73 -19.10 -31.05
N LYS A 253 -15.70 -19.77 -30.41
CA LYS A 253 -16.93 -20.22 -31.07
C LYS A 253 -17.70 -19.08 -31.74
N TYR A 254 -17.62 -17.85 -31.22
CA TYR A 254 -18.43 -16.72 -31.68
C TYR A 254 -17.58 -15.50 -32.01
N THR A 255 -17.95 -14.77 -33.05
CA THR A 255 -17.35 -13.50 -33.45
C THR A 255 -18.36 -12.37 -33.27
N ILE A 256 -17.95 -11.27 -32.64
CA ILE A 256 -18.81 -10.10 -32.39
C ILE A 256 -18.22 -8.91 -33.14
N SER A 257 -18.91 -8.47 -34.19
CA SER A 257 -18.48 -7.34 -35.01
C SER A 257 -19.15 -6.01 -34.63
N ASP A 258 -20.31 -6.07 -33.95
CA ASP A 258 -21.15 -4.91 -33.63
C ASP A 258 -21.01 -4.47 -32.16
N PRO A 259 -20.66 -3.19 -31.87
CA PRO A 259 -20.60 -2.63 -30.52
C PRO A 259 -21.92 -2.71 -29.72
N GLU A 260 -23.09 -2.61 -30.37
CA GLU A 260 -24.37 -2.75 -29.68
C GLU A 260 -24.59 -4.19 -29.21
N VAL A 261 -24.23 -5.17 -30.05
CA VAL A 261 -24.30 -6.59 -29.70
C VAL A 261 -23.32 -6.91 -28.59
N TYR A 262 -22.12 -6.34 -28.61
CA TYR A 262 -21.14 -6.44 -27.52
C TYR A 262 -21.73 -5.98 -26.18
N HIS A 263 -22.31 -4.77 -26.14
CA HIS A 263 -22.91 -4.24 -24.93
C HIS A 263 -24.09 -5.09 -24.45
N GLU A 264 -24.96 -5.54 -25.36
CA GLU A 264 -26.11 -6.35 -25.03
C GLU A 264 -25.72 -7.74 -24.48
N VAL A 265 -24.70 -8.38 -25.04
CA VAL A 265 -24.12 -9.63 -24.51
C VAL A 265 -23.55 -9.39 -23.12
N LEU A 266 -22.79 -8.32 -22.93
CA LEU A 266 -22.14 -8.00 -21.65
C LEU A 266 -23.18 -7.74 -20.55
N VAL A 267 -24.17 -6.88 -20.80
CA VAL A 267 -25.26 -6.59 -19.85
C VAL A 267 -26.08 -7.83 -19.55
N SER A 268 -26.50 -8.57 -20.58
CA SER A 268 -27.34 -9.76 -20.41
C SER A 268 -26.61 -10.83 -19.61
N THR A 269 -25.32 -11.04 -19.86
CA THR A 269 -24.51 -12.00 -19.11
C THR A 269 -24.41 -11.59 -17.64
N LEU A 270 -23.96 -10.37 -17.37
CA LEU A 270 -23.70 -9.92 -16.00
C LEU A 270 -24.97 -9.83 -15.14
N GLN A 271 -26.13 -9.57 -15.72
CA GLN A 271 -27.38 -9.46 -14.97
C GLN A 271 -28.16 -10.78 -14.85
N LEU A 272 -28.15 -11.63 -15.87
CA LEU A 272 -29.04 -12.80 -15.94
C LEU A 272 -28.34 -14.09 -15.53
N VAL A 273 -27.04 -14.26 -15.79
CA VAL A 273 -26.31 -15.48 -15.41
C VAL A 273 -26.37 -15.72 -13.88
N PRO A 274 -26.14 -14.73 -13.01
CA PRO A 274 -26.28 -14.95 -11.56
C PRO A 274 -27.70 -15.35 -11.15
N LYS A 275 -28.74 -14.77 -11.78
CA LYS A 275 -30.16 -15.07 -11.48
C LYS A 275 -30.54 -16.50 -11.87
N VAL A 276 -30.13 -16.94 -13.06
CA VAL A 276 -30.38 -18.30 -13.55
C VAL A 276 -29.64 -19.32 -12.68
N LEU A 277 -28.38 -19.04 -12.30
CA LEU A 277 -27.63 -19.88 -11.37
C LEU A 277 -28.30 -19.98 -10.00
N GLN A 278 -28.83 -18.88 -9.47
CA GLN A 278 -29.53 -18.87 -8.19
C GLN A 278 -30.83 -19.71 -8.21
N HIS A 279 -31.54 -19.71 -9.33
CA HIS A 279 -32.74 -20.54 -9.50
C HIS A 279 -32.43 -22.04 -9.54
N HIS A 280 -31.35 -22.45 -10.24
CA HIS A 280 -30.99 -23.87 -10.40
C HIS A 280 -30.12 -24.44 -9.28
N LEU A 281 -29.31 -23.60 -8.64
CA LEU A 281 -28.41 -23.91 -7.55
C LEU A 281 -28.64 -22.90 -6.42
N PRO A 282 -29.76 -22.99 -5.67
CA PRO A 282 -30.07 -22.04 -4.62
C PRO A 282 -29.01 -22.11 -3.53
N VAL A 283 -28.51 -20.94 -3.17
CA VAL A 283 -27.56 -20.74 -2.10
C VAL A 283 -28.25 -21.05 -0.77
N LYS A 284 -27.74 -22.01 0.00
CA LYS A 284 -28.26 -22.29 1.34
C LYS A 284 -27.44 -21.53 2.37
N GLU A 285 -28.11 -20.69 3.14
CA GLU A 285 -27.52 -20.02 4.30
C GLU A 285 -27.71 -20.93 5.53
N SER A 286 -26.59 -21.36 6.14
CA SER A 286 -26.65 -22.05 7.42
C SER A 286 -26.96 -21.03 8.53
N ALA A 287 -27.60 -21.48 9.62
CA ALA A 287 -27.94 -20.65 10.78
C ALA A 287 -26.75 -19.90 11.43
N GLY A 288 -25.50 -20.30 11.11
CA GLY A 288 -24.27 -19.61 11.49
C GLY A 288 -23.70 -18.63 10.45
N GLY A 289 -24.48 -18.19 9.46
CA GLY A 289 -24.04 -17.25 8.41
C GLY A 289 -23.10 -17.85 7.35
N LYS A 290 -22.83 -19.16 7.41
CA LYS A 290 -22.04 -19.85 6.39
C LYS A 290 -22.91 -20.10 5.16
N ILE A 291 -22.60 -19.38 4.10
CA ILE A 291 -23.15 -19.58 2.78
C ILE A 291 -22.54 -20.87 2.20
N ARG A 292 -23.37 -21.89 1.90
CA ARG A 292 -22.91 -23.14 1.30
C ARG A 292 -23.75 -23.47 0.07
N VAL A 293 -23.07 -23.62 -1.06
CA VAL A 293 -23.66 -24.20 -2.28
C VAL A 293 -23.51 -25.73 -2.21
N PRO A 294 -24.52 -26.52 -2.64
CA PRO A 294 -24.39 -27.98 -2.74
C PRO A 294 -23.39 -28.41 -3.83
N THR A 295 -22.09 -28.35 -3.51
CA THR A 295 -20.97 -28.70 -4.40
C THR A 295 -20.93 -30.18 -4.78
N GLU A 296 -21.58 -31.06 -4.00
CA GLU A 296 -21.64 -32.50 -4.25
C GLU A 296 -22.72 -32.91 -5.27
N SER A 297 -23.56 -31.97 -5.73
CA SER A 297 -24.62 -32.29 -6.68
C SER A 297 -24.06 -32.59 -8.08
N LYS A 298 -24.64 -33.58 -8.78
CA LYS A 298 -24.31 -33.88 -10.19
C LYS A 298 -24.43 -32.63 -11.08
N LYS A 299 -25.44 -31.78 -10.83
CA LYS A 299 -25.65 -30.51 -11.54
C LYS A 299 -24.49 -29.53 -11.36
N PHE A 300 -23.91 -29.43 -10.15
CA PHE A 300 -22.75 -28.57 -9.92
C PHE A 300 -21.50 -29.09 -10.66
N ARG A 301 -21.28 -30.41 -10.69
CA ARG A 301 -20.18 -31.02 -11.45
C ARG A 301 -20.28 -30.71 -12.95
N THR A 302 -21.45 -30.84 -13.55
CA THR A 302 -21.67 -30.51 -14.98
C THR A 302 -21.50 -29.01 -15.28
N LEU A 303 -21.80 -28.13 -14.33
CA LEU A 303 -21.67 -26.66 -14.50
C LEU A 303 -20.29 -26.14 -14.09
N THR A 304 -19.46 -26.95 -13.44
CA THR A 304 -18.14 -26.54 -12.94
C THR A 304 -17.23 -25.97 -14.04
N PRO A 305 -17.06 -26.63 -15.20
CA PRO A 305 -16.19 -26.10 -16.26
C PRO A 305 -16.68 -24.76 -16.80
N LEU A 306 -18.00 -24.60 -16.92
CA LEU A 306 -18.63 -23.33 -17.32
C LEU A 306 -18.43 -22.22 -16.28
N LEU A 307 -18.59 -22.53 -14.99
CA LEU A 307 -18.35 -21.56 -13.91
C LEU A 307 -16.90 -21.10 -13.88
N LYS A 308 -15.94 -22.02 -14.05
CA LYS A 308 -14.52 -21.69 -14.17
C LYS A 308 -14.28 -20.75 -15.35
N SER A 309 -14.73 -21.13 -16.55
CA SER A 309 -14.56 -20.31 -17.76
C SER A 309 -15.18 -18.93 -17.60
N HIS A 310 -16.40 -18.83 -17.06
CA HIS A 310 -17.06 -17.54 -16.86
C HIS A 310 -16.30 -16.64 -15.88
N THR A 311 -15.78 -17.23 -14.79
CA THR A 311 -15.02 -16.48 -13.78
C THR A 311 -13.69 -15.97 -14.34
N VAL A 312 -13.01 -16.77 -15.16
CA VAL A 312 -11.78 -16.36 -15.85
C VAL A 312 -12.07 -15.23 -16.85
N SER A 313 -13.17 -15.29 -17.60
CA SER A 313 -13.56 -14.20 -18.49
C SER A 313 -13.94 -12.92 -17.73
N ILE A 314 -14.60 -13.04 -16.56
CA ILE A 314 -14.86 -11.88 -15.68
C ILE A 314 -13.53 -11.30 -15.15
N HIS A 315 -12.59 -12.17 -14.77
CA HIS A 315 -11.27 -11.74 -14.30
C HIS A 315 -10.53 -10.93 -15.37
N HIS A 316 -10.45 -11.45 -16.59
CA HIS A 316 -9.82 -10.76 -17.73
C HIS A 316 -10.52 -9.44 -18.04
N LEU A 317 -11.87 -9.43 -18.05
CA LEU A 317 -12.63 -8.21 -18.23
C LEU A 317 -12.31 -7.17 -17.14
N LEU A 318 -12.16 -7.56 -15.87
CA LEU A 318 -11.82 -6.64 -14.78
C LEU A 318 -10.42 -6.01 -14.92
N GLU A 319 -9.48 -6.66 -15.60
CA GLU A 319 -8.13 -6.10 -15.83
C GLU A 319 -8.11 -5.05 -16.94
N ASN A 320 -9.02 -5.20 -17.92
CA ASN A 320 -9.04 -4.38 -19.13
C ASN A 320 -10.16 -3.32 -19.15
N LEU A 321 -11.02 -3.28 -18.14
CA LEU A 321 -12.12 -2.31 -18.06
C LEU A 321 -11.66 -0.95 -17.50
N SER A 322 -11.95 0.10 -18.27
CA SER A 322 -11.78 1.50 -17.86
C SER A 322 -13.10 2.21 -17.53
N ASP A 323 -14.24 1.74 -18.06
CA ASP A 323 -15.55 2.35 -17.82
C ASP A 323 -16.09 2.02 -16.42
N ALA A 324 -16.41 3.07 -15.66
CA ALA A 324 -16.83 2.94 -14.28
C ALA A 324 -18.23 2.32 -14.11
N SER A 325 -19.11 2.42 -15.10
CA SER A 325 -20.47 1.84 -15.01
C SER A 325 -20.41 0.33 -15.23
N THR A 326 -19.67 -0.09 -16.25
CA THR A 326 -19.46 -1.48 -16.62
C THR A 326 -18.67 -2.21 -15.54
N LEU A 327 -17.62 -1.59 -15.01
CA LEU A 327 -16.83 -2.15 -13.91
C LEU A 327 -17.68 -2.42 -12.66
N ARG A 328 -18.60 -1.52 -12.30
CA ARG A 328 -19.54 -1.74 -11.19
C ARG A 328 -20.47 -2.92 -11.45
N MET A 329 -21.05 -2.99 -12.64
CA MET A 329 -21.93 -4.09 -13.03
C MET A 329 -21.19 -5.45 -13.00
N THR A 330 -19.93 -5.47 -13.44
CA THR A 330 -19.07 -6.66 -13.38
C THR A 330 -18.80 -7.08 -11.94
N LEU A 331 -18.50 -6.13 -11.04
CA LEU A 331 -18.27 -6.40 -9.62
C LEU A 331 -19.53 -6.89 -8.89
N ASP A 332 -20.71 -6.33 -9.21
CA ASP A 332 -21.99 -6.75 -8.63
C ASP A 332 -22.38 -8.17 -9.07
N SER A 333 -22.16 -8.50 -10.35
CA SER A 333 -22.29 -9.85 -10.87
C SER A 333 -21.34 -10.81 -10.16
N LEU A 334 -20.05 -10.44 -10.08
CA LEU A 334 -19.03 -11.24 -9.39
C LEU A 334 -19.39 -11.50 -7.92
N SER A 335 -19.88 -10.49 -7.20
CA SER A 335 -20.35 -10.61 -5.81
C SER A 335 -21.41 -11.70 -5.64
N SER A 336 -22.33 -11.79 -6.60
CA SER A 336 -23.39 -12.81 -6.64
C SER A 336 -22.85 -14.19 -6.99
N LEU A 337 -21.78 -14.27 -7.77
CA LEU A 337 -21.12 -15.52 -8.18
C LEU A 337 -20.16 -16.10 -7.13
N LEU A 338 -19.69 -15.29 -6.17
CA LEU A 338 -18.70 -15.71 -5.16
C LEU A 338 -19.02 -17.05 -4.47
N PRO A 339 -20.26 -17.33 -4.01
CA PRO A 339 -20.59 -18.59 -3.34
C PRO A 339 -20.30 -19.85 -4.17
N TYR A 340 -20.35 -19.73 -5.50
CA TYR A 340 -20.20 -20.84 -6.44
C TYR A 340 -18.73 -21.12 -6.78
N ILE A 341 -17.83 -20.17 -6.52
CA ILE A 341 -16.41 -20.29 -6.89
C ILE A 341 -15.49 -20.58 -5.70
N LEU A 342 -16.00 -20.63 -4.46
CA LEU A 342 -15.20 -20.85 -3.24
C LEU A 342 -14.39 -22.15 -3.25
N SER A 343 -14.85 -23.19 -3.96
CA SER A 343 -14.11 -24.44 -4.14
C SER A 343 -12.87 -24.29 -5.01
N PHE A 344 -12.83 -23.29 -5.91
CA PHE A 344 -11.75 -23.08 -6.87
C PHE A 344 -10.70 -22.10 -6.33
N LYS A 345 -9.92 -22.56 -5.33
CA LYS A 345 -8.97 -21.71 -4.58
C LYS A 345 -7.93 -20.98 -5.43
N LYS A 346 -7.53 -21.49 -6.60
CA LYS A 346 -6.61 -20.80 -7.52
C LYS A 346 -7.31 -19.59 -8.17
N ILE A 347 -8.45 -19.83 -8.82
CA ILE A 347 -9.28 -18.78 -9.45
C ILE A 347 -9.69 -17.72 -8.43
N VAL A 348 -10.10 -18.12 -7.22
CA VAL A 348 -10.44 -17.16 -6.16
C VAL A 348 -9.26 -16.26 -5.81
N ARG A 349 -8.03 -16.78 -5.78
CA ARG A 349 -6.82 -15.96 -5.51
C ARG A 349 -6.56 -14.93 -6.62
N GLU A 350 -6.80 -15.28 -7.87
CA GLU A 350 -6.68 -14.35 -9.02
C GLU A 350 -7.75 -13.27 -8.98
N VAL A 351 -9.00 -13.65 -8.69
CA VAL A 351 -10.12 -12.72 -8.47
C VAL A 351 -9.81 -11.76 -7.32
N ILE A 352 -9.27 -12.25 -6.20
CA ILE A 352 -8.87 -11.38 -5.08
C ILE A 352 -7.83 -10.36 -5.53
N ARG A 353 -6.85 -10.77 -6.35
CA ARG A 353 -5.78 -9.89 -6.84
C ARG A 353 -6.34 -8.79 -7.75
N SER A 354 -7.15 -9.15 -8.75
CA SER A 354 -7.75 -8.17 -9.67
C SER A 354 -8.70 -7.20 -8.96
N VAL A 355 -9.61 -7.71 -8.13
CA VAL A 355 -10.53 -6.85 -7.34
C VAL A 355 -9.76 -5.95 -6.38
N SER A 356 -8.68 -6.44 -5.76
CA SER A 356 -7.81 -5.61 -4.92
C SER A 356 -7.07 -4.54 -5.71
N SER A 357 -6.72 -4.80 -6.97
CA SER A 357 -6.12 -3.81 -7.87
C SER A 357 -7.10 -2.67 -8.17
N VAL A 358 -8.33 -3.03 -8.55
CA VAL A 358 -9.43 -2.07 -8.82
C VAL A 358 -9.72 -1.20 -7.59
N TRP A 359 -9.76 -1.80 -6.40
CA TRP A 359 -9.98 -1.08 -5.14
C TRP A 359 -8.81 -0.12 -4.80
N ALA A 360 -7.58 -0.55 -5.07
CA ALA A 360 -6.37 0.21 -4.73
C ALA A 360 -6.05 1.34 -5.72
N ASP A 361 -6.53 1.25 -6.95
CA ASP A 361 -6.25 2.23 -7.99
C ASP A 361 -6.93 3.58 -7.71
N SER A 362 -6.13 4.65 -7.79
CA SER A 362 -6.58 6.03 -7.61
C SER A 362 -7.27 6.63 -8.83
N ALA A 363 -7.13 6.03 -10.01
CA ALA A 363 -7.83 6.47 -11.22
C ALA A 363 -9.33 6.12 -11.18
N ASN A 364 -9.68 5.05 -10.45
CA ASN A 364 -11.06 4.63 -10.28
C ASN A 364 -11.84 5.60 -9.38
N ASN A 365 -13.10 5.83 -9.74
CA ASN A 365 -13.99 6.64 -8.91
C ASN A 365 -14.28 5.98 -7.55
N GLU A 366 -14.71 6.77 -6.58
CA GLU A 366 -14.93 6.28 -5.20
C GLU A 366 -16.01 5.18 -5.13
N MET A 367 -17.04 5.26 -5.97
CA MET A 367 -18.14 4.29 -6.00
C MET A 367 -17.68 2.92 -6.48
N SER A 368 -16.91 2.85 -7.56
CA SER A 368 -16.30 1.62 -8.09
C SER A 368 -15.37 0.97 -7.09
N ARG A 369 -14.56 1.77 -6.39
CA ARG A 369 -13.66 1.28 -5.34
C ARG A 369 -14.45 0.72 -4.15
N LEU A 370 -15.57 1.36 -3.78
CA LEU A 370 -16.47 0.82 -2.75
C LEU A 370 -17.13 -0.50 -3.20
N SER A 371 -17.58 -0.62 -4.44
CA SER A 371 -18.08 -1.90 -4.97
C SER A 371 -17.02 -3.00 -4.90
N ALA A 372 -15.77 -2.70 -5.28
CA ALA A 372 -14.68 -3.67 -5.20
C ALA A 372 -14.39 -4.07 -3.74
N PHE A 373 -14.42 -3.11 -2.82
CA PHE A 373 -14.32 -3.37 -1.39
C PHE A 373 -15.42 -4.30 -0.87
N LEU A 374 -16.68 -4.11 -1.30
CA LEU A 374 -17.79 -4.95 -0.88
C LEU A 374 -17.63 -6.40 -1.34
N VAL A 375 -17.06 -6.63 -2.54
CA VAL A 375 -16.70 -7.97 -3.03
C VAL A 375 -15.65 -8.61 -2.11
N LEU A 376 -14.58 -7.88 -1.76
CA LEU A 376 -13.53 -8.37 -0.86
C LEU A 376 -14.07 -8.66 0.56
N ARG A 377 -14.92 -7.79 1.08
CA ARG A 377 -15.59 -7.97 2.38
C ARG A 377 -16.49 -9.22 2.35
N ARG A 378 -17.24 -9.44 1.28
CA ARG A 378 -18.09 -10.63 1.10
C ARG A 378 -17.24 -11.90 1.09
N LEU A 379 -16.11 -11.93 0.38
CA LEU A 379 -15.15 -13.04 0.39
C LEU A 379 -14.63 -13.36 1.79
N LEU A 380 -14.35 -12.35 2.61
CA LEU A 380 -13.93 -12.56 4.00
C LEU A 380 -15.01 -13.19 4.87
N VAL A 381 -16.28 -12.80 4.69
CA VAL A 381 -17.41 -13.34 5.46
C VAL A 381 -17.63 -14.82 5.12
N ILE A 382 -17.67 -15.16 3.83
CA ILE A 382 -18.06 -16.49 3.36
C ILE A 382 -16.88 -17.47 3.21
N GLY A 383 -15.66 -16.95 3.06
CA GLY A 383 -14.46 -17.74 2.80
C GLY A 383 -13.97 -18.55 4.00
N ASP A 384 -13.18 -19.59 3.72
CA ASP A 384 -12.44 -20.34 4.73
C ASP A 384 -11.22 -19.53 5.24
N PRO A 385 -10.54 -19.93 6.32
CA PRO A 385 -9.39 -19.20 6.86
C PRO A 385 -8.29 -18.91 5.84
N SER A 386 -8.09 -19.82 4.87
CA SER A 386 -7.10 -19.66 3.80
C SER A 386 -7.47 -18.55 2.82
N ILE A 387 -8.73 -18.49 2.38
CA ILE A 387 -9.24 -17.40 1.54
C ILE A 387 -9.21 -16.07 2.31
N ARG A 388 -9.63 -16.07 3.58
CA ARG A 388 -9.58 -14.87 4.45
C ARG A 388 -8.17 -14.29 4.54
N GLU A 389 -7.18 -15.15 4.80
CA GLU A 389 -5.78 -14.75 4.82
C GLU A 389 -5.31 -14.18 3.47
N ALA A 390 -5.69 -14.81 2.35
CA ALA A 390 -5.36 -14.33 1.02
C ALA A 390 -5.96 -12.94 0.73
N VAL A 391 -7.21 -12.70 1.12
CA VAL A 391 -7.87 -11.39 0.99
C VAL A 391 -7.13 -10.34 1.81
N LEU A 392 -6.86 -10.59 3.10
CA LEU A 392 -6.16 -9.63 3.96
C LEU A 392 -4.76 -9.31 3.42
N LYS A 393 -4.03 -10.31 2.89
CA LYS A 393 -2.72 -10.11 2.27
C LYS A 393 -2.80 -9.22 1.03
N GLN A 394 -3.73 -9.48 0.11
CA GLN A 394 -3.87 -8.69 -1.11
C GLN A 394 -4.34 -7.27 -0.83
N VAL A 395 -5.30 -7.09 0.09
CA VAL A 395 -5.76 -5.76 0.52
C VAL A 395 -4.60 -4.94 1.11
N TYR A 396 -3.78 -5.53 1.98
CA TYR A 396 -2.64 -4.83 2.54
C TYR A 396 -1.61 -4.47 1.46
N GLN A 397 -1.31 -5.38 0.54
CA GLN A 397 -0.40 -5.12 -0.58
C GLN A 397 -0.94 -4.02 -1.51
N GLY A 398 -2.24 -4.05 -1.84
CA GLY A 398 -2.92 -3.04 -2.63
C GLY A 398 -2.83 -1.66 -1.99
N LEU A 399 -3.08 -1.56 -0.67
CA LEU A 399 -2.93 -0.33 0.10
C LEU A 399 -1.50 0.22 0.03
N VAL A 400 -0.49 -0.64 0.26
CA VAL A 400 0.93 -0.25 0.25
C VAL A 400 1.39 0.20 -1.14
N LYS A 401 0.92 -0.46 -2.20
CA LYS A 401 1.20 -0.07 -3.60
C LYS A 401 0.51 1.25 -3.96
N GLY A 402 -0.80 1.37 -3.68
CA GLY A 402 -1.60 2.58 -3.95
C GLY A 402 -1.17 3.81 -3.13
N ALA A 403 -0.48 3.61 -2.01
CA ALA A 403 0.03 4.67 -1.15
C ALA A 403 1.50 5.08 -1.45
N ARG A 404 2.10 4.60 -2.55
CA ARG A 404 3.50 4.89 -2.92
C ARG A 404 3.76 6.39 -3.08
N ASN A 405 2.87 7.06 -3.80
CA ASN A 405 2.92 8.50 -4.04
C ASN A 405 1.73 9.14 -3.35
N THR A 406 1.97 10.07 -2.43
CA THR A 406 0.90 10.82 -1.75
C THR A 406 0.91 12.24 -2.25
N THR A 407 -0.21 12.67 -2.81
CA THR A 407 -0.44 14.00 -3.33
C THR A 407 -1.70 14.59 -2.69
N VAL A 408 -1.92 15.89 -2.91
CA VAL A 408 -3.14 16.56 -2.44
C VAL A 408 -4.40 15.98 -3.10
N HIS A 409 -4.28 15.43 -4.32
CA HIS A 409 -5.42 14.88 -5.07
C HIS A 409 -5.78 13.46 -4.65
N ASN A 410 -4.81 12.63 -4.27
CA ASN A 410 -5.07 11.21 -3.95
C ASN A 410 -5.18 10.91 -2.44
N ILE A 411 -4.85 11.86 -1.56
CA ILE A 411 -4.86 11.64 -0.10
C ILE A 411 -6.24 11.21 0.42
N GLN A 412 -7.33 11.73 -0.15
CA GLN A 412 -8.70 11.32 0.23
C GLN A 412 -8.97 9.89 -0.19
N GLY A 413 -8.58 9.51 -1.41
CA GLY A 413 -8.63 8.13 -1.88
C GLY A 413 -7.80 7.16 -1.05
N ILE A 414 -6.62 7.58 -0.56
CA ILE A 414 -5.80 6.78 0.36
C ILE A 414 -6.46 6.64 1.73
N ASN A 415 -7.08 7.71 2.24
CA ASN A 415 -7.83 7.66 3.49
C ASN A 415 -9.07 6.75 3.40
N LEU A 416 -9.78 6.77 2.27
CA LEU A 416 -10.87 5.84 1.98
C LEU A 416 -10.37 4.39 2.07
N MET A 417 -9.26 4.05 1.39
CA MET A 417 -8.67 2.70 1.49
C MET A 417 -8.34 2.31 2.91
N LYS A 418 -7.67 3.19 3.66
CA LYS A 418 -7.28 2.89 5.03
C LYS A 418 -8.48 2.65 5.93
N ASN A 419 -9.56 3.41 5.76
CA ASN A 419 -10.80 3.25 6.51
C ASN A 419 -11.50 1.94 6.15
N THR A 420 -11.78 1.71 4.87
CA THR A 420 -12.50 0.50 4.42
C THR A 420 -11.70 -0.76 4.73
N ALA A 421 -10.40 -0.78 4.43
CA ALA A 421 -9.55 -1.94 4.73
C ALA A 421 -9.46 -2.22 6.23
N SER A 422 -9.50 -1.19 7.09
CA SER A 422 -9.37 -1.41 8.54
C SER A 422 -10.52 -2.25 9.10
N GLU A 423 -11.71 -2.16 8.54
CA GLU A 423 -12.88 -2.94 8.97
C GLU A 423 -12.70 -4.45 8.77
N LEU A 424 -11.90 -4.87 7.77
CA LEU A 424 -11.73 -6.28 7.39
C LEU A 424 -11.03 -7.10 8.48
N TRP A 425 -10.10 -6.49 9.22
CA TRP A 425 -9.33 -7.18 10.25
C TRP A 425 -10.15 -7.58 11.49
N GLY A 426 -11.36 -7.01 11.66
CA GLY A 426 -12.27 -7.37 12.75
C GLY A 426 -13.25 -8.50 12.43
N ILE A 427 -13.34 -8.94 11.17
CA ILE A 427 -14.31 -9.97 10.76
C ILE A 427 -13.94 -11.34 11.34
N ASP A 428 -12.66 -11.71 11.25
CA ASP A 428 -12.10 -12.90 11.88
C ASP A 428 -10.89 -12.47 12.74
N PRO A 429 -11.08 -12.30 14.06
CA PRO A 429 -10.02 -11.81 14.93
C PRO A 429 -8.79 -12.73 14.98
N THR A 430 -8.95 -14.04 14.75
CA THR A 430 -7.83 -15.01 14.79
C THR A 430 -6.92 -14.82 13.59
N VAL A 431 -7.49 -14.83 12.37
CA VAL A 431 -6.74 -14.60 11.13
C VAL A 431 -6.27 -13.15 11.04
N GLY A 432 -7.08 -12.20 11.53
CA GLY A 432 -6.71 -10.79 11.63
C GLY A 432 -5.49 -10.57 12.52
N TYR A 433 -5.40 -11.24 13.68
CA TYR A 433 -4.24 -11.16 14.57
C TYR A 433 -2.98 -11.72 13.92
N THR A 434 -3.04 -12.94 13.36
CA THR A 434 -1.86 -13.62 12.80
C THR A 434 -1.29 -12.85 11.61
N THR A 435 -2.16 -12.40 10.69
CA THR A 435 -1.75 -11.59 9.54
C THR A 435 -1.24 -10.21 9.96
N GLY A 436 -1.96 -9.54 10.87
CA GLY A 436 -1.57 -8.21 11.34
C GLY A 436 -0.24 -8.20 12.07
N PHE A 437 -0.02 -9.18 12.95
CA PHE A 437 1.26 -9.37 13.61
C PHE A 437 2.40 -9.61 12.59
N GLY A 438 2.18 -10.45 11.58
CA GLY A 438 3.15 -10.71 10.51
C GLY A 438 3.59 -9.43 9.80
N PHE A 439 2.63 -8.58 9.39
CA PHE A 439 2.93 -7.31 8.73
C PHE A 439 3.61 -6.29 9.65
N ILE A 440 3.18 -6.17 10.90
CA ILE A 440 3.81 -5.27 11.88
C ILE A 440 5.24 -5.72 12.18
N ARG A 441 5.47 -7.04 12.27
CA ARG A 441 6.81 -7.62 12.42
C ARG A 441 7.71 -7.27 11.24
N GLN A 442 7.22 -7.33 10.00
CA GLN A 442 7.99 -6.90 8.83
C GLN A 442 8.38 -5.42 8.90
N LEU A 443 7.46 -4.53 9.30
CA LEU A 443 7.76 -3.11 9.51
C LEU A 443 8.84 -2.91 10.58
N ALA A 444 8.80 -3.71 11.66
CA ALA A 444 9.80 -3.69 12.72
C ALA A 444 11.17 -4.16 12.24
N ILE A 445 11.22 -5.21 11.41
CA ILE A 445 12.46 -5.71 10.80
C ILE A 445 13.09 -4.64 9.91
N HIS A 446 12.30 -4.00 9.03
CA HIS A 446 12.79 -2.89 8.20
C HIS A 446 13.41 -1.78 9.05
N LEU A 447 12.72 -1.36 10.12
CA LEU A 447 13.22 -0.34 11.04
C LEU A 447 14.52 -0.76 11.72
N ARG A 448 14.59 -1.99 12.23
CA ARG A 448 15.80 -2.51 12.90
C ARG A 448 16.98 -2.55 11.94
N THR A 449 16.77 -3.01 10.71
CA THR A 449 17.80 -3.02 9.66
C THR A 449 18.30 -1.62 9.34
N SER A 450 17.44 -0.60 9.30
CA SER A 450 17.87 0.79 9.08
C SER A 450 18.63 1.38 10.28
N ILE A 451 18.37 0.91 11.49
CA ILE A 451 19.12 1.31 12.69
C ILE A 451 20.51 0.67 12.72
N THR A 452 20.60 -0.61 12.39
CA THR A 452 21.86 -1.36 12.41
C THR A 452 22.74 -1.01 11.21
N ASN A 453 22.16 -0.92 10.02
CA ASN A 453 22.84 -0.56 8.78
C ASN A 453 22.52 0.90 8.42
N LYS A 454 23.41 1.83 8.76
CA LYS A 454 23.19 3.29 8.62
C LYS A 454 23.51 3.81 7.21
N THR A 455 22.99 3.19 6.16
CA THR A 455 23.16 3.63 4.77
C THR A 455 22.00 4.52 4.33
N LYS A 456 22.22 5.33 3.27
CA LYS A 456 21.13 6.15 2.73
C LYS A 456 19.97 5.29 2.22
N ASP A 457 20.27 4.14 1.63
CA ASP A 457 19.25 3.26 1.05
C ASP A 457 18.46 2.51 2.11
N SER A 458 19.09 2.12 3.23
CA SER A 458 18.34 1.55 4.36
C SER A 458 17.39 2.57 4.99
N TYR A 459 17.74 3.86 5.04
CA TYR A 459 16.80 4.87 5.54
C TYR A 459 15.62 5.08 4.58
N LYS A 460 15.82 4.96 3.26
CA LYS A 460 14.75 5.09 2.27
C LYS A 460 13.67 4.01 2.41
N THR A 461 13.99 2.82 2.95
CA THR A 461 12.99 1.76 3.15
C THR A 461 11.98 2.07 4.25
N VAL A 462 12.33 2.96 5.20
CA VAL A 462 11.46 3.38 6.31
C VAL A 462 10.91 4.79 6.09
N TYR A 463 11.71 5.70 5.55
CA TYR A 463 11.34 7.12 5.40
C TYR A 463 10.71 7.40 4.04
N ASN A 464 9.63 6.67 3.74
CA ASN A 464 8.81 6.80 2.54
C ASN A 464 7.31 6.76 2.90
N TRP A 465 6.45 7.13 1.95
CA TRP A 465 5.01 7.17 2.16
C TRP A 465 4.38 5.80 2.43
N GLN A 466 4.88 4.74 1.79
CA GLN A 466 4.36 3.38 1.96
C GLN A 466 4.46 2.93 3.42
N TYR A 467 5.63 3.13 4.03
CA TYR A 467 5.89 2.79 5.43
C TYR A 467 5.06 3.65 6.39
N ILE A 468 4.96 4.96 6.13
CA ILE A 468 4.18 5.88 6.98
C ILE A 468 2.69 5.57 6.92
N HIS A 469 2.14 5.33 5.72
CA HIS A 469 0.74 4.91 5.58
C HIS A 469 0.49 3.52 6.13
N SER A 470 1.47 2.62 6.12
CA SER A 470 1.37 1.33 6.81
C SER A 470 1.20 1.52 8.32
N LEU A 471 2.01 2.39 8.95
CA LEU A 471 1.85 2.72 10.37
C LEU A 471 0.54 3.46 10.67
N ASP A 472 0.12 4.41 9.82
CA ASP A 472 -1.20 5.06 9.95
C ASP A 472 -2.33 4.05 9.81
N PHE A 473 -2.24 3.09 8.89
CA PHE A 473 -3.22 2.02 8.71
C PHE A 473 -3.34 1.14 9.96
N TRP A 474 -2.24 0.63 10.49
CA TRP A 474 -2.28 -0.20 11.71
C TRP A 474 -2.82 0.57 12.92
N SER A 475 -2.57 1.88 12.99
CA SER A 475 -3.19 2.72 14.02
C SER A 475 -4.73 2.81 13.88
N ARG A 476 -5.28 2.74 12.66
CA ARG A 476 -6.74 2.70 12.43
C ARG A 476 -7.33 1.34 12.75
N VAL A 477 -6.67 0.25 12.35
CA VAL A 477 -7.07 -1.14 12.69
C VAL A 477 -7.21 -1.29 14.19
N VAL A 478 -6.16 -0.90 14.93
CA VAL A 478 -6.15 -1.01 16.39
C VAL A 478 -7.19 -0.07 17.02
N ALA A 479 -7.34 1.16 16.52
CA ALA A 479 -8.34 2.09 17.04
C ALA A 479 -9.79 1.62 16.79
N ALA A 480 -10.08 1.02 15.64
CA ALA A 480 -11.42 0.56 15.28
C ALA A 480 -11.84 -0.70 16.07
N HIS A 481 -10.88 -1.60 16.36
CA HIS A 481 -11.20 -2.92 16.93
C HIS A 481 -10.80 -3.09 18.40
N CYS A 482 -10.03 -2.16 18.97
CA CYS A 482 -9.61 -2.17 20.38
C CYS A 482 -10.16 -0.96 21.15
N GLU A 483 -11.34 -0.46 20.74
CA GLU A 483 -11.98 0.66 21.40
C GLU A 483 -12.44 0.27 22.81
N SER A 484 -11.99 1.02 23.81
CA SER A 484 -12.20 0.67 25.22
C SER A 484 -13.68 0.63 25.63
N LEU A 485 -14.53 1.45 25.02
CA LEU A 485 -15.98 1.42 25.27
C LEU A 485 -16.60 0.11 24.79
N ARG A 486 -16.28 -0.33 23.56
CA ARG A 486 -16.78 -1.59 22.99
C ARG A 486 -16.28 -2.81 23.75
N GLU A 487 -15.05 -2.78 24.24
CA GLU A 487 -14.50 -3.84 25.09
C GLU A 487 -15.19 -3.90 26.45
N ALA A 488 -15.57 -2.74 27.01
CA ALA A 488 -16.34 -2.68 28.25
C ALA A 488 -17.77 -3.22 28.06
N GLU A 489 -18.44 -2.90 26.95
CA GLU A 489 -19.77 -3.42 26.61
C GLU A 489 -19.78 -4.93 26.37
N SER A 490 -18.75 -5.46 25.72
CA SER A 490 -18.63 -6.90 25.41
C SER A 490 -18.06 -7.74 26.56
N GLY A 491 -17.51 -7.09 27.61
CA GLY A 491 -16.92 -7.75 28.76
C GLY A 491 -15.65 -8.55 28.46
N LYS A 492 -15.08 -8.45 27.26
CA LYS A 492 -13.86 -9.16 26.84
C LYS A 492 -12.95 -8.24 26.04
N PRO A 493 -11.62 -8.28 26.29
CA PRO A 493 -10.68 -7.52 25.48
C PRO A 493 -10.64 -8.07 24.05
N SER A 494 -10.40 -7.18 23.10
CA SER A 494 -10.26 -7.55 21.69
C SER A 494 -9.05 -8.47 21.49
N PRO A 495 -9.15 -9.56 20.69
CA PRO A 495 -8.00 -10.38 20.35
C PRO A 495 -6.88 -9.62 19.63
N LEU A 496 -7.18 -8.45 19.05
CA LEU A 496 -6.22 -7.58 18.39
C LEU A 496 -5.48 -6.65 19.36
N ARG A 497 -5.91 -6.54 20.63
CA ARG A 497 -5.32 -5.65 21.63
C ARG A 497 -3.81 -5.83 21.84
N PRO A 498 -3.24 -7.06 21.79
CA PRO A 498 -1.80 -7.24 21.91
C PRO A 498 -0.98 -6.58 20.79
N LEU A 499 -1.60 -6.21 19.66
CA LEU A 499 -0.95 -5.47 18.58
C LEU A 499 -0.65 -3.99 18.94
N ILE A 500 -1.30 -3.43 19.97
CA ILE A 500 -1.07 -2.04 20.41
C ILE A 500 0.41 -1.81 20.69
N TYR A 501 1.03 -2.66 21.51
CA TYR A 501 2.41 -2.47 21.95
C TYR A 501 3.41 -2.51 20.77
N PRO A 502 3.41 -3.53 19.90
CA PRO A 502 4.23 -3.55 18.68
C PRO A 502 4.05 -2.31 17.80
N VAL A 503 2.81 -1.91 17.49
CA VAL A 503 2.54 -0.75 16.63
C VAL A 503 3.09 0.54 17.25
N VAL A 504 2.88 0.74 18.54
CA VAL A 504 3.39 1.91 19.27
C VAL A 504 4.92 1.94 19.27
N GLN A 505 5.58 0.81 19.57
CA GLN A 505 7.05 0.74 19.61
C GLN A 505 7.68 0.99 18.24
N VAL A 506 7.17 0.38 17.18
CA VAL A 506 7.68 0.58 15.82
C VAL A 506 7.48 2.03 15.38
N THR A 507 6.32 2.62 15.68
CA THR A 507 6.02 4.02 15.33
C THR A 507 6.92 5.00 16.08
N LEU A 508 7.15 4.79 17.38
CA LEU A 508 8.06 5.61 18.19
C LEU A 508 9.52 5.48 17.71
N GLY A 509 9.95 4.28 17.32
CA GLY A 509 11.28 4.05 16.76
C GLY A 509 11.45 4.72 15.40
N ALA A 510 10.48 4.61 14.50
CA ALA A 510 10.50 5.26 13.19
C ALA A 510 10.56 6.80 13.31
N MET A 511 9.82 7.38 14.26
CA MET A 511 9.84 8.82 14.54
C MET A 511 11.23 9.35 14.91
N ARG A 512 12.06 8.53 15.55
CA ARG A 512 13.39 8.94 16.05
C ARG A 512 14.54 8.59 15.12
N LEU A 513 14.33 7.74 14.10
CA LEU A 513 15.38 7.17 13.24
C LEU A 513 16.37 8.22 12.68
N ILE A 514 15.88 9.32 12.09
CA ILE A 514 16.72 10.45 11.65
C ILE A 514 16.34 11.72 12.44
N PRO A 515 17.18 12.18 13.38
CA PRO A 515 16.91 13.37 14.18
C PRO A 515 17.27 14.67 13.45
N THR A 516 16.62 14.93 12.32
CA THR A 516 16.82 16.15 11.52
C THR A 516 15.51 16.92 11.36
N ALA A 517 15.60 18.26 11.37
CA ALA A 517 14.44 19.13 11.22
C ALA A 517 13.63 18.85 9.93
N GLN A 518 14.30 18.49 8.82
CA GLN A 518 13.64 18.11 7.56
C GLN A 518 12.51 17.08 7.75
N TYR A 519 12.61 16.18 8.73
CA TYR A 519 11.63 15.12 8.99
C TYR A 519 10.63 15.44 10.10
N PHE A 520 10.55 16.68 10.60
CA PHE A 520 9.46 17.08 11.50
C PHE A 520 8.06 16.83 10.92
N PRO A 521 7.78 17.06 9.62
CA PRO A 521 6.49 16.69 9.03
C PRO A 521 6.16 15.19 9.20
N LEU A 522 7.12 14.30 8.92
CA LEU A 522 6.97 12.86 9.17
C LEU A 522 6.68 12.57 10.64
N ARG A 523 7.42 13.18 11.58
CA ARG A 523 7.17 12.99 13.02
C ARG A 523 5.75 13.37 13.40
N PHE A 524 5.22 14.47 12.87
CA PHE A 524 3.85 14.91 13.15
C PHE A 524 2.80 13.94 12.61
N GLN A 525 3.02 13.33 11.44
CA GLN A 525 2.14 12.29 10.92
C GLN A 525 2.09 11.07 11.85
N LEU A 526 3.27 10.61 12.31
CA LEU A 526 3.35 9.47 13.24
C LEU A 526 2.75 9.80 14.62
N VAL A 527 2.93 11.03 15.12
CA VAL A 527 2.29 11.49 16.37
C VAL A 527 0.77 11.47 16.24
N ARG A 528 0.19 11.86 15.09
CA ARG A 528 -1.26 11.76 14.85
C ARG A 528 -1.76 10.32 14.88
N SER A 529 -1.02 9.39 14.27
CA SER A 529 -1.34 7.96 14.34
C SER A 529 -1.32 7.44 15.78
N LEU A 530 -0.33 7.85 16.58
CA LEU A 530 -0.23 7.48 18.00
C LEU A 530 -1.34 8.13 18.85
N LEU A 531 -1.70 9.38 18.59
CA LEU A 531 -2.83 10.06 19.24
C LEU A 531 -4.14 9.32 18.99
N ARG A 532 -4.37 8.83 17.75
CA ARG A 532 -5.55 8.02 17.41
C ARG A 532 -5.63 6.76 18.27
N ILE A 533 -4.52 6.03 18.41
CA ILE A 533 -4.46 4.83 19.28
C ILE A 533 -4.75 5.21 20.72
N SER A 534 -4.09 6.26 21.24
CA SER A 534 -4.28 6.71 22.61
C SER A 534 -5.73 7.11 22.89
N SER A 535 -6.37 7.80 21.95
CA SER A 535 -7.76 8.24 22.05
C SER A 535 -8.77 7.09 22.06
N ALA A 536 -8.58 6.07 21.21
CA ALA A 536 -9.54 4.97 21.08
C ALA A 536 -9.35 3.88 22.15
N THR A 537 -8.10 3.58 22.51
CA THR A 537 -7.75 2.45 23.40
C THR A 537 -7.53 2.86 24.85
N ALA A 538 -7.67 4.16 25.16
CA ALA A 538 -7.31 4.76 26.45
C ALA A 538 -5.88 4.45 26.93
N THR A 539 -5.00 4.01 26.03
CA THR A 539 -3.61 3.67 26.35
C THR A 539 -2.78 4.94 26.44
N TYR A 540 -2.05 5.11 27.55
CA TYR A 540 -1.12 6.23 27.71
C TYR A 540 0.13 6.05 26.85
N ILE A 541 0.38 7.02 25.95
CA ILE A 541 1.57 7.07 25.11
C ILE A 541 2.29 8.41 25.37
N PRO A 542 3.55 8.43 25.84
CA PRO A 542 4.24 9.67 26.19
C PRO A 542 4.72 10.45 24.96
N LEU A 543 3.82 11.24 24.36
CA LEU A 543 4.10 12.02 23.14
C LEU A 543 4.71 13.40 23.39
N ALA A 544 4.43 14.00 24.55
CA ALA A 544 4.92 15.33 24.89
C ALA A 544 6.45 15.50 24.81
N PRO A 545 7.30 14.55 25.29
CA PRO A 545 8.75 14.67 25.16
C PRO A 545 9.22 14.79 23.70
N ALA A 546 8.62 14.02 22.79
CA ALA A 546 8.98 14.05 21.37
C ALA A 546 8.64 15.40 20.71
N LEU A 547 7.52 16.02 21.12
CA LEU A 547 7.10 17.34 20.62
C LEU A 547 7.97 18.47 21.21
N ILE A 548 8.38 18.36 22.46
CA ILE A 548 9.31 19.31 23.11
C ILE A 548 10.71 19.26 22.47
N GLU A 549 11.16 18.09 22.04
CA GLU A 549 12.44 17.92 21.31
C GLU A 549 12.46 18.77 20.03
N VAL A 550 11.33 18.83 19.30
CA VAL A 550 11.19 19.64 18.08
C VAL A 550 11.43 21.13 18.38
N LEU A 551 10.82 21.66 19.44
CA LEU A 551 11.04 23.05 19.88
C LEU A 551 12.48 23.29 20.34
N SER A 552 13.14 22.26 20.85
CA SER A 552 14.52 22.33 21.34
C SER A 552 15.57 22.31 20.23
N SER A 553 15.16 22.09 18.98
CA SER A 553 16.04 22.05 17.82
C SER A 553 16.70 23.40 17.49
N ALA A 554 17.86 23.37 16.84
CA ALA A 554 18.59 24.58 16.47
C ALA A 554 17.77 25.49 15.54
N GLU A 555 16.94 24.91 14.67
CA GLU A 555 16.09 25.65 13.74
C GLU A 555 14.97 26.41 14.43
N MET A 556 14.49 25.93 15.58
CA MET A 556 13.45 26.59 16.38
C MET A 556 14.02 27.54 17.45
N LYS A 557 15.33 27.48 17.71
CA LYS A 557 16.03 28.37 18.67
C LYS A 557 16.58 29.63 18.03
N LYS A 558 16.95 29.56 16.75
CA LYS A 558 17.55 30.68 16.00
C LYS A 558 16.49 31.56 15.35
N PRO A 559 16.77 32.85 15.12
CA PRO A 559 15.84 33.73 14.43
C PRO A 559 15.57 33.30 12.99
N PRO A 560 14.32 33.47 12.51
CA PRO A 560 13.93 33.05 11.19
C PRO A 560 14.54 33.94 10.13
N LYS A 561 14.81 33.36 8.97
CA LYS A 561 15.11 34.09 7.74
C LYS A 561 13.80 34.46 7.03
N PRO A 562 13.72 35.65 6.40
CA PRO A 562 12.62 35.96 5.49
C PRO A 562 12.64 34.98 4.32
N SER A 563 11.46 34.70 3.76
CA SER A 563 11.30 33.77 2.65
C SER A 563 10.03 34.10 1.88
N THR A 564 10.09 33.94 0.56
CA THR A 564 8.97 34.03 -0.38
C THR A 564 8.43 32.65 -0.77
N LEU A 565 8.91 31.58 -0.15
CA LEU A 565 8.47 30.21 -0.42
C LEU A 565 6.97 30.03 -0.09
N LYS A 566 6.30 29.12 -0.79
CA LYS A 566 4.90 28.78 -0.50
C LYS A 566 4.78 28.14 0.90
N ALA A 567 3.63 28.26 1.55
CA ALA A 567 3.38 27.56 2.81
C ALA A 567 3.52 26.04 2.65
N LEU A 568 4.27 25.40 3.56
CA LEU A 568 4.49 23.96 3.54
C LEU A 568 3.23 23.22 3.99
N ASP A 569 2.74 22.28 3.18
CA ASP A 569 1.62 21.42 3.55
C ASP A 569 2.12 20.21 4.35
N PHE A 570 1.93 20.24 5.66
CA PHE A 570 2.33 19.15 6.56
C PHE A 570 1.47 17.89 6.38
N SER A 571 0.33 17.97 5.69
CA SER A 571 -0.55 16.81 5.45
C SER A 571 -0.03 15.90 4.34
N THR A 572 0.63 16.47 3.33
CA THR A 572 1.13 15.79 2.12
C THR A 572 2.65 15.87 1.97
N THR A 573 3.36 16.36 2.98
CA THR A 573 4.82 16.38 3.01
C THR A 573 5.36 15.59 4.20
N ILE A 574 6.28 14.66 3.96
CA ILE A 574 7.01 13.91 5.01
C ILE A 574 8.44 14.40 5.20
N ARG A 575 8.99 15.09 4.20
CA ARG A 575 10.34 15.67 4.22
C ARG A 575 10.32 17.09 3.67
N ALA A 576 10.64 18.07 4.50
CA ALA A 576 10.87 19.44 4.06
C ALA A 576 12.21 19.56 3.32
N THR A 577 12.25 20.36 2.25
CA THR A 577 13.51 20.66 1.55
C THR A 577 14.41 21.53 2.44
N LYS A 578 15.71 21.54 2.17
CA LYS A 578 16.67 22.35 2.94
C LYS A 578 16.37 23.86 2.86
N ALA A 579 15.78 24.31 1.76
CA ALA A 579 15.42 25.72 1.54
C ALA A 579 14.37 26.22 2.55
N TYR A 580 13.47 25.35 3.02
CA TYR A 580 12.49 25.70 4.04
C TYR A 580 13.11 25.88 5.43
N LEU A 581 14.23 25.21 5.73
CA LEU A 581 14.80 25.23 7.06
C LEU A 581 15.17 26.66 7.47
N ARG A 582 14.90 26.99 8.74
CA ARG A 582 15.12 28.33 9.32
C ARG A 582 14.29 29.46 8.70
N THR A 583 13.42 29.21 7.74
CA THR A 583 12.52 30.25 7.23
C THR A 583 11.41 30.57 8.23
N ARG A 584 10.86 31.78 8.15
CA ARG A 584 9.71 32.17 8.98
C ARG A 584 8.52 31.23 8.78
N ILE A 585 8.23 30.90 7.53
CA ILE A 585 7.11 30.06 7.10
C ILE A 585 7.22 28.67 7.72
N TYR A 586 8.42 28.08 7.65
CA TYR A 586 8.66 26.76 8.22
C TYR A 586 8.57 26.76 9.75
N GLN A 587 9.20 27.73 10.43
CA GLN A 587 9.11 27.82 11.88
C GLN A 587 7.66 28.03 12.35
N ASP A 588 6.90 28.91 11.70
CA ASP A 588 5.50 29.17 12.06
C ASP A 588 4.66 27.90 11.89
N GLY A 589 4.80 27.19 10.77
CA GLY A 589 4.11 25.92 10.55
C GLY A 589 4.48 24.85 11.58
N VAL A 590 5.77 24.67 11.88
CA VAL A 590 6.24 23.72 12.92
C VAL A 590 5.71 24.09 14.30
N GLY A 591 5.73 25.39 14.65
CA GLY A 591 5.21 25.89 15.93
C GLY A 591 3.71 25.66 16.10
N GLU A 592 2.93 25.90 15.05
CA GLU A 592 1.49 25.61 15.00
C GLU A 592 1.22 24.11 15.17
N GLN A 593 1.94 23.25 14.46
CA GLN A 593 1.82 21.79 14.57
C GLN A 593 2.17 21.28 15.98
N VAL A 594 3.22 21.80 16.61
CA VAL A 594 3.59 21.40 17.98
C VAL A 594 2.52 21.84 18.98
N ALA A 595 2.03 23.07 18.89
CA ALA A 595 0.99 23.56 19.78
C ALA A 595 -0.32 22.76 19.64
N GLU A 596 -0.72 22.46 18.40
CA GLU A 596 -1.86 21.59 18.06
C GLU A 596 -1.70 20.20 18.68
N LEU A 597 -0.60 19.50 18.38
CA LEU A 597 -0.41 18.11 18.81
C LEU A 597 -0.23 17.98 20.32
N LEU A 598 0.36 18.97 20.99
CA LEU A 598 0.41 19.01 22.45
C LEU A 598 -0.98 19.23 23.05
N ALA A 599 -1.79 20.11 22.49
CA ALA A 599 -3.16 20.33 22.95
C ALA A 599 -4.02 19.06 22.76
N GLU A 600 -3.92 18.42 21.59
CA GLU A 600 -4.58 17.14 21.28
C GLU A 600 -4.06 15.98 22.13
N PHE A 601 -2.82 16.02 22.61
CA PHE A 601 -2.33 15.04 23.57
C PHE A 601 -2.96 15.25 24.96
N PHE A 602 -2.95 16.49 25.46
CA PHE A 602 -3.45 16.79 26.80
C PHE A 602 -4.98 16.69 26.91
N ILE A 603 -5.72 16.90 25.81
CA ILE A 603 -7.19 16.79 25.83
C ILE A 603 -7.65 15.40 26.28
N LEU A 604 -6.94 14.34 25.89
CA LEU A 604 -7.22 12.96 26.25
C LEU A 604 -7.20 12.73 27.78
N TRP A 605 -6.43 13.53 28.51
CA TRP A 605 -6.22 13.39 29.95
C TRP A 605 -6.86 14.52 30.76
N THR A 606 -7.62 15.43 30.13
CA THR A 606 -8.16 16.66 30.78
C THR A 606 -8.99 16.41 32.02
N LYS A 607 -9.70 15.29 32.05
CA LYS A 607 -10.59 14.89 33.13
C LYS A 607 -9.91 13.97 34.14
N ASN A 608 -8.65 13.60 33.93
CA ASN A 608 -7.93 12.69 34.80
C ASN A 608 -7.53 13.41 36.10
N ILE A 609 -7.71 12.74 37.25
CA ILE A 609 -7.34 13.26 38.57
C ILE A 609 -5.86 13.63 38.69
N ALA A 610 -5.00 12.95 37.92
CA ALA A 610 -3.55 13.16 37.88
C ALA A 610 -3.10 14.15 36.79
N PHE A 611 -4.03 14.89 36.17
CA PHE A 611 -3.70 15.87 35.14
C PHE A 611 -2.69 16.94 35.61
N PRO A 612 -2.80 17.52 36.84
CA PRO A 612 -1.82 18.50 37.32
C PRO A 612 -0.38 17.96 37.31
N GLU A 613 -0.19 16.74 37.79
CA GLU A 613 1.10 16.06 37.84
C GLU A 613 1.62 15.70 36.45
N LEU A 614 0.73 15.29 35.55
CA LEU A 614 1.07 14.98 34.15
C LEU A 614 1.50 16.25 33.37
N ALA A 615 0.79 17.35 33.56
CA ALA A 615 1.01 18.59 32.81
C ALA A 615 2.21 19.40 33.32
N LEU A 616 2.52 19.33 34.63
CA LEU A 616 3.53 20.16 35.28
C LEU A 616 4.92 20.10 34.60
N PRO A 617 5.52 18.94 34.29
CA PRO A 617 6.83 18.88 33.63
C PRO A 617 6.86 19.59 32.27
N VAL A 618 5.75 19.48 31.53
CA VAL A 618 5.60 20.10 30.21
C VAL A 618 5.40 21.60 30.34
N ILE A 619 4.52 22.05 31.25
CA ILE A 619 4.30 23.47 31.57
C ILE A 619 5.62 24.16 31.91
N VAL A 620 6.40 23.58 32.83
CA VAL A 620 7.69 24.13 33.27
C VAL A 620 8.67 24.23 32.10
N THR A 621 8.76 23.18 31.27
CA THR A 621 9.67 23.14 30.12
C THR A 621 9.29 24.16 29.05
N LEU A 622 8.01 24.28 28.73
CA LEU A 622 7.51 25.26 27.76
C LEU A 622 7.68 26.70 28.27
N LYS A 623 7.45 26.97 29.56
CA LYS A 623 7.72 28.29 30.17
C LYS A 623 9.19 28.69 30.05
N ARG A 624 10.10 27.76 30.36
CA ARG A 624 11.56 28.00 30.19
C ARG A 624 11.89 28.29 28.73
N TRP A 625 11.30 27.54 27.80
CA TRP A 625 11.50 27.74 26.37
C TRP A 625 11.00 29.13 25.91
N VAL A 626 9.78 29.53 26.27
CA VAL A 626 9.22 30.86 25.93
C VAL A 626 10.09 31.98 26.49
N LYS A 627 10.53 31.87 27.75
CA LYS A 627 11.44 32.84 28.37
C LYS A 627 12.80 32.91 27.65
N ALA A 628 13.31 31.80 27.11
CA ALA A 628 14.54 31.78 26.34
C ALA A 628 14.38 32.39 24.95
N MET A 629 13.26 32.13 24.26
CA MET A 629 13.00 32.61 22.89
C MET A 629 12.65 34.09 22.80
N THR A 630 12.12 34.67 23.87
CA THR A 630 11.75 36.10 23.95
C THR A 630 12.90 37.02 24.34
N LYS A 631 14.07 36.47 24.71
CA LYS A 631 15.27 37.28 25.02
C LYS A 631 15.76 38.04 23.78
N LYS A 632 15.89 39.38 23.91
CA LYS A 632 16.38 40.27 22.85
C LYS A 632 17.76 39.90 22.28
N SER A 633 18.66 39.40 23.12
CA SER A 633 20.07 39.13 22.76
C SER A 633 20.33 37.77 22.09
N SER A 634 19.50 36.74 22.31
CA SER A 634 19.81 35.36 21.90
C SER A 634 18.60 34.51 21.48
N GLY A 635 17.37 35.03 21.57
CA GLY A 635 16.16 34.26 21.28
C GLY A 635 15.82 34.16 19.79
N ASN A 636 14.88 33.29 19.46
CA ASN A 636 14.30 33.15 18.12
C ASN A 636 13.60 34.47 17.65
N ARG A 637 13.08 35.30 18.58
CA ARG A 637 12.34 36.54 18.24
C ARG A 637 11.11 36.32 17.35
N ASN A 638 10.65 35.07 17.24
CA ASN A 638 9.38 34.75 16.61
C ASN A 638 8.23 34.93 17.63
N ALA A 639 7.62 36.12 17.62
CA ALA A 639 6.53 36.46 18.53
C ALA A 639 5.30 35.57 18.36
N LYS A 640 5.00 35.09 17.14
CA LYS A 640 3.84 34.25 16.84
C LYS A 640 3.95 32.89 17.52
N ILE A 641 5.09 32.22 17.39
CA ILE A 641 5.29 30.91 18.05
C ILE A 641 5.34 31.08 19.57
N SER A 642 6.02 32.13 20.04
CA SER A 642 6.13 32.39 21.47
C SER A 642 4.75 32.65 22.10
N SER A 643 3.87 33.39 21.42
CA SER A 643 2.51 33.63 21.90
C SER A 643 1.64 32.38 21.83
N LEU A 644 1.75 31.55 20.78
CA LEU A 644 1.04 30.27 20.68
C LEU A 644 1.41 29.32 21.83
N VAL A 645 2.70 29.15 22.10
CA VAL A 645 3.18 28.28 23.20
C VAL A 645 2.78 28.87 24.56
N ALA A 646 2.87 30.19 24.74
CA ALA A 646 2.44 30.84 25.98
C ALA A 646 0.92 30.67 26.23
N LEU A 647 0.10 30.79 25.18
CA LEU A 647 -1.34 30.56 25.26
C LEU A 647 -1.65 29.12 25.64
N LEU A 648 -0.99 28.14 25.01
CA LEU A 648 -1.14 26.73 25.38
C LEU A 648 -0.80 26.50 26.85
N VAL A 649 0.33 27.04 27.32
CA VAL A 649 0.74 26.96 28.73
C VAL A 649 -0.35 27.54 29.66
N GLN A 650 -0.89 28.71 29.34
CA GLN A 650 -1.96 29.33 30.13
C GLN A 650 -3.19 28.42 30.23
N LYS A 651 -3.56 27.73 29.13
CA LYS A 651 -4.71 26.81 29.11
C LYS A 651 -4.43 25.52 29.88
N LEU A 652 -3.22 24.98 29.81
CA LEU A 652 -2.81 23.84 30.63
C LEU A 652 -2.88 24.18 32.13
N GLU A 653 -2.36 25.35 32.53
CA GLU A 653 -2.44 25.81 33.93
C GLU A 653 -3.87 26.04 34.42
N ALA A 654 -4.72 26.61 33.56
CA ALA A 654 -6.13 26.79 33.88
C ALA A 654 -6.83 25.43 34.12
N ASN A 655 -6.52 24.42 33.31
CA ASN A 655 -7.06 23.08 33.50
C ASN A 655 -6.49 22.40 34.74
N SER A 656 -5.19 22.55 35.03
CA SER A 656 -4.57 22.02 36.26
C SER A 656 -5.23 22.59 37.51
N ARG A 657 -5.42 23.92 37.59
CA ARG A 657 -6.11 24.56 38.72
C ARG A 657 -7.55 24.10 38.86
N TRP A 658 -8.27 24.00 37.74
CA TRP A 658 -9.65 23.52 37.75
C TRP A 658 -9.77 22.06 38.23
N VAL A 659 -8.85 21.18 37.83
CA VAL A 659 -8.79 19.80 38.33
C VAL A 659 -8.44 19.77 39.82
N GLU A 660 -7.50 20.60 40.29
CA GLU A 660 -7.15 20.74 41.72
C GLU A 660 -8.36 21.19 42.56
N GLU A 661 -9.12 22.19 42.09
CA GLU A 661 -10.34 22.66 42.75
C GLU A 661 -11.43 21.59 42.84
N LYS A 662 -11.54 20.74 41.82
CA LYS A 662 -12.46 19.60 41.82
C LYS A 662 -11.96 18.47 42.71
N ARG A 663 -10.65 18.20 42.69
CA ARG A 663 -9.98 17.19 43.52
C ARG A 663 -10.07 17.50 45.01
N ALA A 664 -10.03 18.79 45.38
CA ALA A 664 -10.20 19.23 46.77
C ALA A 664 -11.60 18.95 47.35
N LYS A 665 -12.59 18.65 46.52
CA LYS A 665 -13.99 18.37 46.91
C LYS A 665 -14.34 16.88 46.89
N ILE A 666 -13.33 16.03 46.75
CA ILE A 666 -13.52 14.58 46.68
C ILE A 666 -13.48 14.00 48.09
N ASP A 667 -14.43 13.10 48.36
CA ASP A 667 -14.53 12.39 49.64
C ASP A 667 -13.98 10.95 49.59
N PHE A 668 -13.55 10.46 48.42
CA PHE A 668 -12.98 9.13 48.26
C PHE A 668 -11.44 9.10 48.38
N ALA A 669 -10.90 8.01 48.94
CA ALA A 669 -9.47 7.80 49.10
C ALA A 669 -8.81 7.29 47.80
N PRO A 670 -7.48 7.46 47.61
CA PRO A 670 -6.77 6.97 46.41
C PRO A 670 -6.89 5.46 46.14
N ASN A 671 -7.20 4.66 47.16
CA ASN A 671 -7.40 3.22 47.02
C ASN A 671 -8.78 2.85 46.43
N ASP A 672 -9.73 3.79 46.41
CA ASP A 672 -11.02 3.60 45.77
C ASP A 672 -10.88 3.81 44.25
N ARG A 673 -10.63 2.71 43.54
CA ARG A 673 -10.51 2.72 42.07
C ARG A 673 -11.80 3.14 41.38
N ALA A 674 -12.95 2.79 41.93
CA ALA A 674 -14.25 3.14 41.35
C ALA A 674 -14.50 4.65 41.45
N GLY A 675 -14.19 5.26 42.60
CA GLY A 675 -14.22 6.71 42.78
C GLY A 675 -13.25 7.43 41.83
N VAL A 676 -12.01 6.95 41.72
CA VAL A 676 -10.98 7.53 40.84
C VAL A 676 -11.39 7.44 39.35
N GLU A 677 -11.91 6.31 38.90
CA GLU A 677 -12.40 6.13 37.52
C GLU A 677 -13.69 6.91 37.24
N GLY A 678 -14.51 7.14 38.28
CA GLY A 678 -15.72 7.97 38.22
C GLY A 678 -15.45 9.47 38.20
N PHE A 679 -14.21 9.91 38.52
CA PHE A 679 -13.86 11.33 38.61
C PHE A 679 -14.14 12.07 37.29
N LEU A 680 -15.05 13.05 37.36
CA LEU A 680 -15.48 13.88 36.23
C LEU A 680 -15.99 13.10 35.00
N LYS A 681 -16.43 11.86 35.18
CA LYS A 681 -16.90 11.02 34.06
C LYS A 681 -18.13 11.60 33.38
N GLU A 682 -19.07 12.14 34.17
CA GLU A 682 -20.31 12.79 33.72
C GLU A 682 -20.10 14.13 33.00
N LEU A 683 -18.92 14.74 33.16
CA LEU A 683 -18.65 16.01 32.51
C LEU A 683 -18.16 15.79 31.07
N GLU A 684 -18.79 16.49 30.14
CA GLU A 684 -18.29 16.58 28.77
C GLU A 684 -16.89 17.23 28.73
N TRP A 685 -16.05 16.71 27.85
CA TRP A 685 -14.65 17.14 27.76
C TRP A 685 -14.53 18.60 27.29
N ASP A 686 -15.48 19.08 26.48
CA ASP A 686 -15.51 20.42 25.90
C ASP A 686 -15.84 21.52 26.93
N LYS A 687 -16.49 21.16 28.04
CA LYS A 687 -16.78 22.05 29.18
C LYS A 687 -15.57 22.31 30.06
N THR A 688 -14.47 21.57 29.88
CA THR A 688 -13.22 21.82 30.60
C THR A 688 -12.52 23.07 30.06
N PRO A 689 -11.70 23.78 30.87
CA PRO A 689 -10.95 24.96 30.41
C PRO A 689 -10.05 24.69 29.19
N LEU A 690 -9.43 23.51 29.12
CA LEU A 690 -8.64 23.09 27.95
C LEU A 690 -9.53 22.62 26.80
N GLY A 691 -10.65 21.93 27.12
CA GLY A 691 -11.69 21.51 26.18
C GLY A 691 -12.21 22.62 25.30
N ALA A 692 -12.68 23.71 25.91
CA ALA A 692 -13.22 24.86 25.19
C ALA A 692 -12.18 25.49 24.24
N TYR A 693 -10.90 25.52 24.66
CA TYR A 693 -9.79 25.99 23.82
C TYR A 693 -9.55 25.07 22.62
N VAL A 694 -9.45 23.76 22.83
CA VAL A 694 -9.23 22.78 21.75
C VAL A 694 -10.40 22.73 20.79
N ALA A 695 -11.65 22.81 21.28
CA ALA A 695 -12.84 22.87 20.45
C ALA A 695 -12.83 24.09 19.53
N GLY A 696 -12.47 25.27 20.05
CA GLY A 696 -12.28 26.48 19.24
C GLY A 696 -11.13 26.35 18.24
N GLN A 697 -10.03 25.71 18.64
CA GLN A 697 -8.88 25.44 17.77
C GLN A 697 -9.24 24.51 16.61
N ARG A 698 -9.99 23.44 16.86
CA ARG A 698 -10.49 22.50 15.83
C ARG A 698 -11.37 23.21 14.81
N LYS A 699 -12.35 24.01 15.26
CA LYS A 699 -13.20 24.82 14.37
C LYS A 699 -12.40 25.81 13.52
N SER A 700 -11.44 26.51 14.12
CA SER A 700 -10.56 27.43 13.37
C SER A 700 -9.72 26.70 12.33
N ARG A 701 -9.26 25.49 12.64
CA ARG A 701 -8.48 24.64 11.73
C ARG A 701 -9.33 24.13 10.57
N GLU A 702 -10.53 23.65 10.83
CA GLU A 702 -11.47 23.20 9.78
C GLU A 702 -11.82 24.35 8.84
N ALA A 703 -12.10 25.54 9.37
CA ALA A 703 -12.34 26.72 8.56
C ALA A 703 -11.12 27.10 7.69
N LYS A 704 -9.92 27.09 8.27
CA LYS A 704 -8.67 27.35 7.51
C LYS A 704 -8.41 26.28 6.45
N ALA A 705 -8.65 25.01 6.76
CA ALA A 705 -8.48 23.91 5.81
C ALA A 705 -9.45 24.05 4.65
N LYS A 706 -10.72 24.37 4.92
CA LYS A 706 -11.73 24.61 3.89
C LYS A 706 -11.38 25.82 3.01
N MET A 707 -10.97 26.94 3.61
CA MET A 707 -10.52 28.11 2.84
C MET A 707 -9.30 27.80 1.95
N LEU A 708 -8.34 27.02 2.46
CA LEU A 708 -7.18 26.59 1.67
C LEU A 708 -7.58 25.64 0.55
N GLU A 709 -8.54 24.75 0.77
CA GLU A 709 -9.07 23.86 -0.25
C GLU A 709 -9.85 24.61 -1.33
N ASP A 710 -10.70 25.57 -0.93
CA ASP A 710 -11.47 26.40 -1.85
C ASP A 710 -10.56 27.30 -2.70
N ALA A 711 -9.54 27.92 -2.08
CA ALA A 711 -8.52 28.68 -2.80
C ALA A 711 -7.77 27.82 -3.82
N ARG A 712 -7.46 26.56 -3.48
CA ARG A 712 -6.83 25.60 -4.41
C ARG A 712 -7.77 25.21 -5.55
N LYS A 713 -9.04 24.93 -5.26
CA LYS A 713 -10.04 24.61 -6.29
C LYS A 713 -10.21 25.77 -7.27
N MET A 714 -10.13 27.01 -6.80
CA MET A 714 -10.14 28.19 -7.66
C MET A 714 -8.86 28.29 -8.51
N ASP A 715 -7.69 28.05 -7.92
CA ASP A 715 -6.40 28.08 -8.62
C ASP A 715 -6.30 26.98 -9.69
N ASP A 716 -6.71 25.75 -9.37
CA ASP A 716 -6.77 24.64 -10.32
C ASP A 716 -7.80 24.89 -11.44
N LYS A 717 -8.94 25.53 -11.14
CA LYS A 717 -9.89 25.95 -12.18
C LYS A 717 -9.29 27.00 -13.09
N LYS A 718 -8.56 27.98 -12.55
CA LYS A 718 -7.85 28.99 -13.34
C LYS A 718 -6.77 28.36 -14.21
N ARG A 719 -5.99 27.41 -13.67
CA ARG A 719 -4.97 26.68 -14.45
C ARG A 719 -5.61 25.90 -15.60
N LYS A 720 -6.68 25.15 -15.33
CA LYS A 720 -7.42 24.42 -16.38
C LYS A 720 -8.07 25.35 -17.41
N GLN A 721 -8.49 26.55 -17.00
CA GLN A 721 -9.02 27.54 -17.94
C GLN A 721 -7.92 28.15 -18.80
N ALA A 722 -6.72 28.37 -18.24
CA ALA A 722 -5.55 28.80 -18.99
C ALA A 722 -5.08 27.70 -19.97
N GLU A 723 -4.93 26.46 -19.50
CA GLU A 723 -4.57 25.31 -20.37
C GLU A 723 -5.58 25.15 -21.52
N ARG A 724 -6.88 25.30 -21.26
CA ARG A 724 -7.92 25.28 -22.30
C ARG A 724 -7.94 26.51 -23.21
N ALA A 725 -7.42 27.64 -22.75
CA ALA A 725 -7.28 28.84 -23.59
C ALA A 725 -6.07 28.65 -24.51
N ASP A 726 -4.94 28.20 -23.97
CA ASP A 726 -3.73 27.88 -24.75
C ASP A 726 -3.99 26.76 -25.78
N GLU A 727 -4.75 25.72 -25.43
CA GLU A 727 -5.19 24.67 -26.39
C GLU A 727 -6.07 25.21 -27.51
N LYS A 728 -6.90 26.22 -27.22
CA LYS A 728 -7.75 26.86 -28.23
C LYS A 728 -6.95 27.79 -29.12
N ASP A 729 -6.05 28.59 -28.55
CA ASP A 729 -5.15 29.48 -29.30
C ASP A 729 -4.24 28.65 -30.21
N THR A 730 -3.75 27.50 -29.74
CA THR A 730 -2.95 26.56 -30.56
C THR A 730 -3.79 25.91 -31.68
N GLN A 731 -5.06 25.60 -31.42
CA GLN A 731 -5.97 25.08 -32.45
C GLN A 731 -6.38 26.15 -33.47
N GLU A 732 -6.49 27.41 -33.06
CA GLU A 732 -6.75 28.55 -33.94
C GLU A 732 -5.53 28.90 -34.79
N GLU A 733 -4.31 28.88 -34.24
CA GLU A 733 -3.06 29.02 -35.01
C GLU A 733 -2.87 27.88 -36.02
N PHE A 734 -3.19 26.63 -35.64
CA PHE A 734 -3.11 25.50 -36.56
C PHE A 734 -4.16 25.56 -37.69
N ARG A 735 -5.33 26.16 -37.44
CA ARG A 735 -6.35 26.40 -38.47
C ARG A 735 -5.96 27.53 -39.41
N ALA A 736 -5.43 28.63 -38.88
CA ALA A 736 -4.94 29.75 -39.68
C ALA A 736 -3.79 29.32 -40.62
N ALA A 737 -2.86 28.50 -40.14
CA ALA A 737 -1.78 27.94 -40.97
C ALA A 737 -2.24 26.93 -42.03
N SER A 738 -3.44 26.35 -41.87
CA SER A 738 -4.03 25.42 -42.84
C SER A 738 -4.88 26.15 -43.88
N GLU A 739 -5.44 27.33 -43.56
CA GLU A 739 -6.15 28.19 -44.52
C GLU A 739 -5.17 28.99 -45.41
N GLU A 740 -4.00 29.39 -44.91
CA GLU A 740 -2.95 30.04 -45.73
C GLU A 740 -2.24 29.08 -46.71
N GLY A 741 -2.41 27.76 -46.56
CA GLY A 741 -1.83 26.74 -47.44
C GLY A 741 -2.72 26.27 -48.59
N GLU A 742 -3.99 26.70 -48.64
CA GLU A 742 -4.95 26.30 -49.68
C GLU A 742 -5.19 27.39 -50.77
N GLU A 743 -4.64 28.60 -50.62
CA GLU A 743 -4.77 29.67 -51.63
C GLU A 743 -3.67 29.67 -52.72
N GLU A 744 -2.62 28.85 -52.62
CA GLU A 744 -1.52 28.84 -53.62
C GLU A 744 -1.62 27.77 -54.74
N ASP A 745 -2.66 26.92 -54.78
CA ASP A 745 -2.69 25.76 -55.71
C ASP A 745 -3.93 25.65 -56.63
N LEU A 746 -4.66 26.75 -56.86
CA LEU A 746 -5.76 26.81 -57.84
C LEU A 746 -5.75 28.11 -58.64
N GLU A 747 -4.89 28.18 -59.66
CA GLU A 747 -5.21 28.65 -61.03
C GLU A 747 -3.92 28.93 -61.81
N MET A 748 -3.38 27.86 -62.42
CA MET A 748 -2.50 27.98 -63.59
C MET A 748 -3.27 27.37 -64.76
N ASP A 749 -3.77 28.20 -65.68
CA ASP A 749 -3.72 28.02 -67.15
C ASP A 749 -4.70 28.99 -67.85
N LEU A 750 -4.18 29.92 -68.65
CA LEU A 750 -4.51 30.06 -70.09
C LEU A 750 -3.94 31.36 -70.70
N SER A 751 -2.86 31.15 -71.47
CA SER A 751 -2.59 31.68 -72.81
C SER A 751 -2.61 33.21 -73.11
N ASP A 752 -1.44 33.62 -73.58
CA ASP A 752 -1.17 34.31 -74.86
C ASP A 752 -1.00 35.84 -74.96
N GLU A 753 0.12 36.13 -75.62
CA GLU A 753 0.43 37.20 -76.57
C GLU A 753 0.71 38.64 -76.10
N GLU A 754 2.02 38.94 -76.18
CA GLU A 754 2.64 40.04 -76.93
C GLU A 754 2.59 41.49 -76.42
N VAL A 755 3.77 42.11 -76.65
CA VAL A 755 4.05 43.51 -77.01
C VAL A 755 4.76 44.35 -75.94
N ASP A 756 6.02 44.65 -76.30
CA ASP A 756 6.89 45.74 -75.87
C ASP A 756 6.18 47.09 -75.64
N GLU A 757 6.65 47.88 -74.68
CA GLU A 757 7.33 49.17 -74.96
C GLU A 757 7.56 49.97 -73.67
N GLU A 758 8.84 50.29 -73.48
CA GLU A 758 9.42 51.59 -73.14
C GLU A 758 8.84 52.49 -72.03
N SER A 759 9.80 52.97 -71.24
CA SER A 759 9.93 54.35 -70.72
C SER A 759 8.96 54.79 -69.62
N GLU A 760 9.25 55.72 -68.73
CA GLU A 760 10.44 56.40 -68.20
C GLU A 760 9.89 57.12 -66.95
N ASP A 761 10.76 57.37 -65.99
CA ASP A 761 10.78 58.58 -65.16
C ASP A 761 9.78 58.85 -64.01
N GLU A 762 10.45 59.05 -62.86
CA GLU A 762 10.31 60.16 -61.91
C GLU A 762 9.05 60.25 -61.01
N GLN A 763 9.21 59.82 -59.75
CA GLN A 763 9.55 60.72 -58.62
C GLN A 763 9.83 59.96 -57.32
#